data_AF-A0A1J5QI05-F1
#
_entry.id   AF-A0A1J5QI05-F1
#
_cell.length_a   1.000
_cell.length_b   1.000
_cell.length_c   1.000
_cell.angle_alpha   90.00
_cell.angle_beta   90.00
_cell.angle_gamma   90.00
#
_symmetry.space_group_name_H-M   'P 1'
#
loop_
_entity.id
_entity.type
_entity.pdbx_description
1 polymer ?
#
loop_
_entity_poly.entity_id
_entity_poly.type
_entity_poly.pdbx_seq_one_letter_code
_entity_poly.pdbx_strand_id
1 'polypeptide(L)'
;MTAGESLWDIAAQQLGDGARYREIYDLSTHTLQPDGQTLTDPDRIRPGWHLTIPLPAPPATPPATPTAAPTLDATSAQGPSVSGRGSPAPVVVANPDGQGGAVGPGVQRPVPARTVSVPSDAATRTGDVTGGASFTRTLVLGLTALAASGVAAELARRRRRQHRLRRAGERIPLPELGTQAEAAERSLRRAEVVLTLDSLRLGLHLLGPACRAAGRSLPRVGGILITEETIDLVLVEDDEAPVAPFARVDARTWRATHADFADQEGAVGVELFPHPFPALVTVGITGEGAIMVVNLEAAGVLSVNGPPEAVTAAMRALACELATSPLSAGAHLVLGPEFADLAAVSDPARTRSVESTSDLEQRSAAADEDNRGVLDHAQVADALGARAALTGGDTWAPTIFLGANQAATTTPWSGHAVLTTNRSSPWQLEVDIDGEARLDVLGCAFRAQRLPEDHYHQLIRALGEAAEEPSRTPFAPPATVESQLVEVLTALPQPSPPAQDPDGMDEDPPQRTTGGREHPRVLVLGPVTVTGLDTATTSDRSRRNVELIAFLALQPGASAEQVDELLGHGKRIEPPNRNAHISRARTWLGTSTDGHPYLLKVANHDHYRLDPAVHTDWEEFLDLSTRGLGRGPDGATDLRAALALVRGRPFTGAARGAYEWADVLTHEMIDTITDVAHALALVEIDARDFRGARHATAVGLAVDPCNEQLFRDAITAAHNAGDHDEVERLIDKLQARIEAIDPGCDLEDDTVELLEALQRT
;
A
#
# COMPACT_ATOMS: atom_id res chain seq x y z
N MET A 1 -3.21 15.85 -35.73
CA MET A 1 -3.68 14.46 -35.68
C MET A 1 -3.39 13.74 -36.99
N THR A 2 -2.18 13.21 -37.05
CA THR A 2 -1.70 12.21 -38.01
C THR A 2 -1.90 10.79 -37.46
N ALA A 3 -1.72 9.76 -38.28
CA ALA A 3 -1.85 8.37 -37.84
C ALA A 3 -0.64 7.97 -36.97
N GLY A 4 -0.90 7.41 -35.77
CA GLY A 4 0.12 6.98 -34.80
C GLY A 4 0.48 8.02 -33.73
N GLU A 5 -0.13 9.20 -33.75
CA GLU A 5 0.05 10.28 -32.75
C GLU A 5 -0.80 10.00 -31.50
N SER A 6 -0.23 10.15 -30.30
CA SER A 6 -0.91 9.95 -29.00
C SER A 6 -1.35 11.26 -28.34
N LEU A 7 -2.20 11.20 -27.30
CA LEU A 7 -2.57 12.42 -26.54
C LEU A 7 -1.36 13.03 -25.83
N TRP A 8 -0.38 12.20 -25.47
CA TRP A 8 0.91 12.61 -24.88
C TRP A 8 1.72 13.45 -25.86
N ASP A 9 1.85 13.01 -27.11
CA ASP A 9 2.58 13.76 -28.16
C ASP A 9 1.91 15.11 -28.45
N ILE A 10 0.57 15.13 -28.46
CA ILE A 10 -0.23 16.34 -28.66
C ILE A 10 -0.05 17.31 -27.49
N ALA A 11 -0.05 16.80 -26.24
CA ALA A 11 0.22 17.62 -25.06
C ALA A 11 1.65 18.16 -25.04
N ALA A 12 2.65 17.34 -25.33
CA ALA A 12 4.05 17.76 -25.45
C ALA A 12 4.22 18.87 -26.51
N GLN A 13 3.56 18.74 -27.67
CA GLN A 13 3.66 19.71 -28.75
C GLN A 13 2.86 21.01 -28.49
N GLN A 14 1.68 20.93 -27.86
CA GLN A 14 0.73 22.04 -27.78
C GLN A 14 0.68 22.71 -26.39
N LEU A 15 1.04 21.99 -25.33
CA LEU A 15 1.07 22.46 -23.93
C LEU A 15 2.50 22.54 -23.36
N GLY A 16 3.50 22.05 -24.10
CA GLY A 16 4.91 22.04 -23.70
C GLY A 16 5.30 20.90 -22.75
N ASP A 17 4.35 20.05 -22.36
CA ASP A 17 4.52 18.93 -21.44
C ASP A 17 3.53 17.81 -21.80
N GLY A 18 4.07 16.60 -22.01
CA GLY A 18 3.29 15.41 -22.35
C GLY A 18 2.40 14.91 -21.22
N ALA A 19 2.78 15.12 -19.95
CA ALA A 19 2.01 14.68 -18.79
C ALA A 19 0.62 15.37 -18.71
N ARG A 20 0.48 16.54 -19.32
CA ARG A 20 -0.75 17.34 -19.40
C ARG A 20 -1.79 16.79 -20.38
N TYR A 21 -1.56 15.62 -20.97
CA TYR A 21 -2.52 14.92 -21.84
C TYR A 21 -3.88 14.68 -21.16
N ARG A 22 -3.91 14.54 -19.84
CA ARG A 22 -5.14 14.39 -19.05
C ARG A 22 -6.06 15.61 -19.16
N GLU A 23 -5.53 16.82 -19.20
CA GLU A 23 -6.34 18.03 -19.39
C GLU A 23 -7.02 18.03 -20.76
N ILE A 24 -6.32 17.59 -21.80
CA ILE A 24 -6.87 17.44 -23.16
C ILE A 24 -7.93 16.33 -23.17
N TYR A 25 -7.67 15.21 -22.50
CA TYR A 25 -8.63 14.10 -22.37
C TYR A 25 -9.92 14.57 -21.70
N ASP A 26 -9.85 15.13 -20.49
CA ASP A 26 -11.01 15.54 -19.68
C ASP A 26 -11.89 16.55 -20.44
N LEU A 27 -11.27 17.58 -21.03
CA LEU A 27 -11.95 18.58 -21.86
C LEU A 27 -12.53 18.03 -23.18
N SER A 28 -12.06 16.87 -23.63
CA SER A 28 -12.50 16.22 -24.87
C SER A 28 -13.47 15.05 -24.66
N THR A 29 -13.57 14.47 -23.46
CA THR A 29 -14.45 13.33 -23.15
C THR A 29 -15.93 13.60 -23.49
N HIS A 30 -16.37 14.84 -23.32
CA HIS A 30 -17.73 15.30 -23.61
C HIS A 30 -17.95 15.76 -25.06
N THR A 31 -16.91 15.73 -25.90
CA THR A 31 -16.98 16.15 -27.31
C THR A 31 -17.40 14.98 -28.20
N LEU A 32 -18.57 15.11 -28.85
CA LEU A 32 -19.05 14.15 -29.83
C LEU A 32 -18.19 14.22 -31.10
N GLN A 33 -17.61 13.09 -31.48
CA GLN A 33 -16.67 12.98 -32.58
C GLN A 33 -17.38 12.81 -33.95
N PRO A 34 -16.71 13.09 -35.08
CA PRO A 34 -17.33 12.99 -36.42
C PRO A 34 -17.80 11.59 -36.81
N ASP A 35 -17.30 10.53 -36.16
CA ASP A 35 -17.74 9.13 -36.32
C ASP A 35 -18.88 8.73 -35.35
N GLY A 36 -19.42 9.69 -34.59
CA GLY A 36 -20.51 9.50 -33.62
C GLY A 36 -20.07 8.89 -32.29
N GLN A 37 -18.75 8.70 -32.07
CA GLN A 37 -18.21 8.21 -30.80
C GLN A 37 -17.81 9.38 -29.88
N THR A 38 -17.40 9.07 -28.66
CA THR A 38 -16.77 10.03 -27.73
C THR A 38 -15.45 9.46 -27.25
N LEU A 39 -14.54 10.32 -26.78
CA LEU A 39 -13.26 9.92 -26.24
C LEU A 39 -13.47 9.27 -24.85
N THR A 40 -13.43 7.95 -24.78
CA THR A 40 -13.61 7.16 -23.54
C THR A 40 -12.35 6.46 -23.04
N ASP A 41 -11.27 6.52 -23.81
CA ASP A 41 -10.00 5.85 -23.58
C ASP A 41 -8.88 6.78 -24.09
N PRO A 42 -7.99 7.28 -23.22
CA PRO A 42 -6.95 8.25 -23.61
C PRO A 42 -5.91 7.66 -24.58
N ASP A 43 -5.70 6.35 -24.57
CA ASP A 43 -4.71 5.67 -25.40
C ASP A 43 -5.25 5.33 -26.80
N ARG A 44 -6.54 5.63 -27.07
CA ARG A 44 -7.24 5.27 -28.31
C ARG A 44 -7.86 6.47 -29.02
N ILE A 45 -7.00 7.29 -29.61
CA ILE A 45 -7.42 8.41 -30.46
C ILE A 45 -7.31 8.08 -31.95
N ARG A 46 -8.16 8.71 -32.77
CA ARG A 46 -8.25 8.44 -34.21
C ARG A 46 -7.94 9.66 -35.07
N PRO A 47 -7.31 9.49 -36.25
CA PRO A 47 -7.16 10.57 -37.21
C PRO A 47 -8.52 11.17 -37.59
N GLY A 48 -8.65 12.50 -37.46
CA GLY A 48 -9.89 13.23 -37.74
C GLY A 48 -10.80 13.49 -36.54
N TRP A 49 -10.46 13.01 -35.34
CA TRP A 49 -11.13 13.43 -34.11
C TRP A 49 -10.78 14.88 -33.74
N HIS A 50 -11.72 15.55 -33.06
CA HIS A 50 -11.57 16.91 -32.54
C HIS A 50 -11.31 16.85 -31.03
N LEU A 51 -10.21 17.49 -30.62
CA LEU A 51 -9.77 17.58 -29.22
C LEU A 51 -9.79 19.03 -28.76
N THR A 52 -10.23 19.25 -27.52
CA THR A 52 -10.25 20.55 -26.86
C THR A 52 -8.93 20.74 -26.11
N ILE A 53 -8.08 21.64 -26.60
CA ILE A 53 -6.80 21.97 -25.96
C ILE A 53 -7.04 23.14 -24.98
N PRO A 54 -6.60 23.05 -23.71
CA PRO A 54 -6.69 24.17 -22.76
C PRO A 54 -5.79 25.33 -23.21
N LEU A 55 -6.40 26.48 -23.46
CA LEU A 55 -5.68 27.73 -23.72
C LEU A 55 -5.03 28.24 -22.42
N PRO A 56 -3.74 28.63 -22.44
CA PRO A 56 -3.14 29.28 -21.28
C PRO A 56 -3.85 30.60 -20.98
N ALA A 57 -4.21 30.81 -19.71
CA ALA A 57 -4.80 32.07 -19.28
C ALA A 57 -3.81 33.23 -19.52
N PRO A 58 -4.25 34.38 -20.08
CA PRO A 58 -3.37 35.53 -20.25
C PRO A 58 -2.90 36.02 -18.86
N PRO A 59 -1.64 36.45 -18.71
CA PRO A 59 -1.07 36.80 -17.42
C PRO A 59 -1.86 37.94 -16.77
N ALA A 60 -2.29 37.74 -15.53
CA ALA A 60 -2.99 38.76 -14.76
C ALA A 60 -2.07 39.96 -14.52
N THR A 61 -2.48 41.13 -15.03
CA THR A 61 -1.76 42.38 -14.79
C THR A 61 -1.75 42.69 -13.28
N PRO A 62 -0.59 42.98 -12.66
CA PRO A 62 -0.53 43.28 -11.24
C PRO A 62 -1.33 44.56 -10.91
N PRO A 63 -2.03 44.61 -9.76
CA PRO A 63 -2.85 45.76 -9.39
C PRO A 63 -2.00 47.00 -9.15
N ALA A 64 -2.32 48.09 -9.85
CA ALA A 64 -1.60 49.35 -9.72
C ALA A 64 -1.78 49.99 -8.33
N THR A 65 -0.67 50.47 -7.76
CA THR A 65 -0.63 51.14 -6.46
C THR A 65 -1.37 52.48 -6.49
N PRO A 66 -2.34 52.76 -5.59
CA PRO A 66 -3.01 54.06 -5.54
C PRO A 66 -2.07 55.14 -4.98
N THR A 67 -1.57 56.03 -5.83
CA THR A 67 -0.91 57.27 -5.41
C THR A 67 -1.96 58.33 -5.08
N ALA A 68 -1.72 59.11 -4.02
CA ALA A 68 -2.71 60.02 -3.46
C ALA A 68 -2.89 61.34 -4.25
N ALA A 69 -4.16 61.75 -4.36
CA ALA A 69 -4.76 63.11 -4.33
C ALA A 69 -4.03 64.33 -4.99
N PRO A 70 -4.80 65.26 -5.57
CA PRO A 70 -5.28 66.37 -4.72
C PRO A 70 -6.74 66.84 -4.92
N THR A 71 -7.14 67.71 -3.98
CA THR A 71 -8.47 68.23 -3.60
C THR A 71 -9.11 69.26 -4.55
N LEU A 72 -10.41 69.54 -4.33
CA LEU A 72 -11.20 70.82 -4.47
C LEU A 72 -12.57 70.56 -5.17
N ASP A 73 -13.74 71.10 -4.78
CA ASP A 73 -14.17 71.81 -3.55
C ASP A 73 -15.74 71.91 -3.48
N ALA A 74 -16.29 72.47 -2.39
CA ALA A 74 -17.62 73.13 -2.26
C ALA A 74 -18.98 72.36 -2.21
N THR A 75 -19.42 72.04 -0.98
CA THR A 75 -20.67 72.46 -0.28
C THR A 75 -21.92 73.00 -1.04
N SER A 76 -23.09 72.35 -0.86
CA SER A 76 -24.43 72.89 -0.44
C SER A 76 -25.52 71.80 -0.65
N ALA A 77 -26.38 71.33 0.28
CA ALA A 77 -27.23 71.92 1.33
C ALA A 77 -28.71 72.21 0.91
N GLN A 78 -29.64 71.31 1.28
CA GLN A 78 -31.00 71.54 1.86
C GLN A 78 -32.02 70.39 1.55
N GLY A 79 -32.80 69.98 2.56
CA GLY A 79 -33.98 69.08 2.44
C GLY A 79 -35.30 69.87 2.61
N PRO A 80 -36.35 69.39 3.31
CA PRO A 80 -36.64 68.03 3.81
C PRO A 80 -38.11 67.56 3.58
N SER A 81 -38.48 66.34 4.04
CA SER A 81 -39.86 65.96 4.41
C SER A 81 -39.85 64.73 5.34
N VAL A 82 -40.79 64.66 6.31
CA VAL A 82 -40.70 63.75 7.49
C VAL A 82 -41.94 62.84 7.63
N SER A 83 -41.73 61.53 7.81
CA SER A 83 -42.55 60.52 8.53
C SER A 83 -41.96 59.12 8.27
N GLY A 84 -42.00 58.10 9.13
CA GLY A 84 -42.43 57.99 10.52
C GLY A 84 -42.11 56.58 11.09
N ARG A 85 -41.60 56.56 12.33
CA ARG A 85 -41.29 55.43 13.25
C ARG A 85 -42.04 54.08 13.08
N GLY A 86 -41.31 52.94 13.19
CA GLY A 86 -41.86 51.70 13.78
C GLY A 86 -41.44 50.37 13.14
N SER A 87 -40.79 49.48 13.91
CA SER A 87 -40.62 48.04 13.60
C SER A 87 -41.70 47.21 14.32
N PRO A 88 -42.13 46.07 13.77
CA PRO A 88 -42.36 44.91 14.64
C PRO A 88 -41.92 43.54 14.05
N ALA A 89 -41.74 42.59 14.96
CA ALA A 89 -41.40 41.18 14.74
C ALA A 89 -42.64 40.31 14.34
N PRO A 90 -42.44 39.07 13.83
CA PRO A 90 -43.55 38.17 13.49
C PRO A 90 -44.22 37.50 14.70
N VAL A 91 -45.47 37.05 14.51
CA VAL A 91 -46.41 36.57 15.52
C VAL A 91 -46.69 35.06 15.39
N VAL A 92 -46.99 34.39 16.51
CA VAL A 92 -47.44 32.98 16.62
C VAL A 92 -48.87 32.88 17.18
N VAL A 93 -49.74 32.05 16.55
CA VAL A 93 -51.10 31.59 16.94
C VAL A 93 -51.38 30.30 16.12
N ALA A 94 -52.01 29.18 16.52
CA ALA A 94 -52.64 28.63 17.75
C ALA A 94 -52.21 27.13 17.88
N ASN A 95 -52.36 26.33 18.96
CA ASN A 95 -53.40 26.06 19.99
C ASN A 95 -54.62 25.22 19.51
N PRO A 96 -55.28 24.39 20.36
CA PRO A 96 -54.86 23.84 21.67
C PRO A 96 -55.22 22.33 21.90
N ASP A 97 -54.79 21.76 23.03
CA ASP A 97 -55.71 21.08 23.97
C ASP A 97 -55.00 20.87 25.34
N GLY A 98 -55.74 20.76 26.45
CA GLY A 98 -55.10 20.72 27.77
C GLY A 98 -55.95 20.25 28.96
N GLN A 99 -55.24 19.95 30.04
CA GLN A 99 -55.63 19.69 31.44
C GLN A 99 -54.29 19.41 32.17
N GLY A 100 -53.94 19.87 33.36
CA GLY A 100 -54.67 20.61 34.39
C GLY A 100 -54.21 20.13 35.79
N GLY A 101 -53.58 21.01 36.59
CA GLY A 101 -53.49 20.85 38.05
C GLY A 101 -52.16 21.30 38.68
N ALA A 102 -52.21 22.20 39.67
CA ALA A 102 -51.09 22.58 40.56
C ALA A 102 -50.95 21.53 41.71
N VAL A 103 -49.96 21.51 42.63
CA VAL A 103 -49.48 22.58 43.55
C VAL A 103 -48.16 22.15 44.24
N GLY A 104 -47.24 23.11 44.46
CA GLY A 104 -46.49 23.22 45.73
C GLY A 104 -45.12 22.52 45.88
N PRO A 105 -44.12 23.14 46.55
CA PRO A 105 -42.77 22.60 46.72
C PRO A 105 -42.56 21.85 48.04
N GLY A 106 -41.73 20.82 48.04
CA GLY A 106 -41.33 20.06 49.23
C GLY A 106 -39.83 19.70 49.22
N VAL A 107 -39.09 20.22 50.20
CA VAL A 107 -37.68 19.89 50.43
C VAL A 107 -37.56 18.45 50.94
N GLN A 108 -36.75 17.61 50.28
CA GLN A 108 -36.15 16.45 50.94
C GLN A 108 -34.81 16.01 50.32
N ARG A 109 -33.98 15.43 51.18
CA ARG A 109 -32.53 15.20 51.05
C ARG A 109 -32.27 13.70 50.88
N PRO A 110 -31.55 13.23 49.84
CA PRO A 110 -31.26 11.80 49.69
C PRO A 110 -30.09 11.33 50.57
N VAL A 111 -30.22 10.09 51.05
CA VAL A 111 -29.24 9.24 51.74
C VAL A 111 -29.35 7.87 51.03
N PRO A 112 -28.27 7.08 50.87
CA PRO A 112 -27.92 6.55 49.55
C PRO A 112 -28.69 5.29 49.11
N ALA A 113 -28.80 5.12 47.80
CA ALA A 113 -29.30 3.90 47.16
C ALA A 113 -28.16 2.92 46.86
N ARG A 114 -28.45 1.62 47.05
CA ARG A 114 -27.55 0.50 46.73
C ARG A 114 -27.44 0.28 45.21
N THR A 115 -26.30 -0.30 44.84
CA THR A 115 -25.98 -0.84 43.51
C THR A 115 -27.05 -1.80 42.98
N VAL A 116 -27.45 -1.63 41.72
CA VAL A 116 -27.93 -2.69 40.83
C VAL A 116 -27.33 -2.44 39.45
N SER A 117 -26.56 -3.39 38.95
CA SER A 117 -25.98 -3.36 37.60
C SER A 117 -27.02 -3.85 36.59
N VAL A 118 -27.17 -3.15 35.46
CA VAL A 118 -27.90 -3.63 34.27
C VAL A 118 -27.12 -3.19 33.02
N PRO A 119 -26.79 -4.09 32.08
CA PRO A 119 -26.16 -3.73 30.81
C PRO A 119 -27.19 -3.12 29.85
N SER A 120 -26.75 -2.29 28.90
CA SER A 120 -27.61 -1.80 27.81
C SER A 120 -26.85 -1.86 26.48
N ASP A 121 -27.50 -2.49 25.49
CA ASP A 121 -26.93 -2.82 24.18
C ASP A 121 -26.53 -1.61 23.33
N ALA A 122 -25.54 -1.85 22.46
CA ALA A 122 -25.26 -1.01 21.31
C ALA A 122 -26.35 -1.16 20.24
N ALA A 123 -27.17 -0.13 20.05
CA ALA A 123 -28.15 -0.07 18.96
C ALA A 123 -27.54 0.59 17.71
N THR A 124 -26.99 -0.24 16.81
CA THR A 124 -26.55 0.16 15.48
C THR A 124 -27.68 0.83 14.71
N ARG A 125 -27.50 2.09 14.28
CA ARG A 125 -28.35 2.71 13.25
C ARG A 125 -27.64 2.65 11.91
N THR A 126 -28.22 1.89 10.99
CA THR A 126 -27.88 1.88 9.57
C THR A 126 -28.24 3.22 8.93
N GLY A 127 -27.34 3.77 8.10
CA GLY A 127 -27.50 5.09 7.51
C GLY A 127 -26.55 5.34 6.34
N ASP A 128 -27.00 4.90 5.16
CA ASP A 128 -26.64 5.33 3.80
C ASP A 128 -25.17 5.24 3.28
N VAL A 129 -25.06 5.14 1.95
CA VAL A 129 -23.79 4.96 1.23
C VAL A 129 -23.39 6.25 0.53
N THR A 130 -22.46 6.98 1.14
CA THR A 130 -21.57 7.91 0.43
C THR A 130 -20.14 7.59 0.84
N GLY A 131 -19.36 7.05 -0.10
CA GLY A 131 -17.97 6.67 0.15
C GLY A 131 -17.04 7.88 0.26
N GLY A 132 -16.85 8.37 1.48
CA GLY A 132 -15.59 8.99 1.89
C GLY A 132 -14.74 7.92 2.59
N ALA A 133 -13.43 7.89 2.33
CA ALA A 133 -12.52 7.06 3.11
C ALA A 133 -12.51 7.59 4.55
N SER A 134 -12.79 6.75 5.54
CA SER A 134 -12.78 7.14 6.95
C SER A 134 -11.61 6.46 7.63
N PHE A 135 -10.67 7.27 8.11
CA PHE A 135 -9.43 6.87 8.73
C PHE A 135 -9.72 6.04 9.98
N THR A 136 -9.62 4.73 9.80
CA THR A 136 -10.15 3.80 10.78
C THR A 136 -9.37 3.92 12.10
N ARG A 137 -10.04 4.25 13.22
CA ARG A 137 -9.46 4.26 14.59
C ARG A 137 -9.05 2.86 15.10
N THR A 138 -8.87 1.90 14.20
CA THR A 138 -8.61 0.49 14.47
C THR A 138 -7.11 0.25 14.35
N LEU A 139 -6.52 -0.29 15.41
CA LEU A 139 -5.14 -0.75 15.38
C LEU A 139 -5.06 -2.08 14.61
N VAL A 140 -4.13 -2.18 13.66
CA VAL A 140 -3.90 -3.39 12.85
C VAL A 140 -2.82 -4.22 13.52
N LEU A 141 -3.14 -5.44 13.96
CA LEU A 141 -2.31 -6.26 14.87
C LEU A 141 -1.96 -5.53 16.20
N GLY A 142 -2.56 -4.38 16.49
CA GLY A 142 -2.19 -3.52 17.62
C GLY A 142 -1.26 -2.35 17.27
N LEU A 143 -0.82 -2.23 16.01
CA LEU A 143 -0.06 -1.10 15.46
C LEU A 143 -0.98 0.02 14.94
N THR A 144 -0.48 1.26 14.89
CA THR A 144 -1.15 2.35 14.17
C THR A 144 -1.20 2.08 12.66
N ALA A 145 -2.10 2.73 11.91
CA ALA A 145 -2.16 2.55 10.45
C ALA A 145 -0.83 2.94 9.75
N LEU A 146 -0.11 3.93 10.27
CA LEU A 146 1.18 4.36 9.76
C LEU A 146 2.28 3.33 10.03
N ALA A 147 2.35 2.80 11.25
CA ALA A 147 3.28 1.74 11.63
C ALA A 147 3.02 0.44 10.86
N ALA A 148 1.76 0.02 10.77
CA ALA A 148 1.33 -1.12 9.97
C ALA A 148 1.68 -0.96 8.48
N SER A 149 1.54 0.25 7.93
CA SER A 149 1.93 0.56 6.54
C SER A 149 3.44 0.47 6.33
N GLY A 150 4.26 0.92 7.28
CA GLY A 150 5.73 0.77 7.22
C GLY A 150 6.14 -0.71 7.20
N VAL A 151 5.58 -1.51 8.11
CA VAL A 151 5.79 -2.98 8.15
C VAL A 151 5.33 -3.64 6.84
N ALA A 152 4.16 -3.28 6.33
CA ALA A 152 3.62 -3.82 5.07
C ALA A 152 4.49 -3.45 3.86
N ALA A 153 5.01 -2.22 3.82
CA ALA A 153 5.93 -1.76 2.78
C ALA A 153 7.25 -2.52 2.81
N GLU A 154 7.82 -2.77 3.99
CA GLU A 154 9.04 -3.56 4.17
C GLU A 154 8.85 -5.03 3.74
N LEU A 155 7.74 -5.66 4.15
CA LEU A 155 7.38 -7.00 3.67
C LEU A 155 7.23 -7.03 2.15
N ALA A 156 6.55 -6.05 1.56
CA ALA A 156 6.37 -5.95 0.12
C ALA A 156 7.70 -5.71 -0.62
N ARG A 157 8.63 -4.93 -0.06
CA ARG A 157 9.99 -4.72 -0.60
C ARG A 157 10.78 -6.03 -0.61
N ARG A 158 10.77 -6.76 0.50
CA ARG A 158 11.41 -8.08 0.61
C ARG A 158 10.83 -9.10 -0.36
N ARG A 159 9.49 -9.19 -0.48
CA ARG A 159 8.81 -10.03 -1.47
C ARG A 159 9.21 -9.68 -2.90
N ARG A 160 9.35 -8.39 -3.24
CA ARG A 160 9.89 -7.96 -4.55
C ARG A 160 11.34 -8.40 -4.77
N ARG A 161 12.20 -8.29 -3.75
CA ARG A 161 13.58 -8.82 -3.81
C ARG A 161 13.61 -10.33 -4.02
N GLN A 162 12.75 -11.09 -3.32
CA GLN A 162 12.60 -12.53 -3.53
C GLN A 162 12.15 -12.87 -4.96
N HIS A 163 11.13 -12.19 -5.50
CA HIS A 163 10.68 -12.41 -6.89
C HIS A 163 11.72 -12.03 -7.95
N ARG A 164 12.58 -11.03 -7.70
CA ARG A 164 13.71 -10.69 -8.59
C ARG A 164 14.78 -11.77 -8.57
N LEU A 165 15.27 -12.14 -7.38
CA LEU A 165 16.31 -13.15 -7.21
C LEU A 165 15.88 -14.58 -7.61
N ARG A 166 14.58 -14.82 -7.73
CA ARG A 166 13.98 -16.09 -8.17
C ARG A 166 14.31 -16.35 -9.64
N ARG A 167 14.94 -17.49 -9.93
CA ARG A 167 15.12 -17.98 -11.30
C ARG A 167 13.90 -18.76 -11.79
N ALA A 168 13.72 -18.81 -13.11
CA ALA A 168 12.72 -19.66 -13.72
C ALA A 168 12.79 -21.12 -13.19
N GLY A 169 11.66 -21.65 -12.75
CA GLY A 169 11.58 -22.96 -12.09
C GLY A 169 11.77 -22.97 -10.57
N GLU A 170 12.26 -21.90 -9.96
CA GLU A 170 12.30 -21.76 -8.49
C GLU A 170 10.94 -21.31 -7.93
N ARG A 171 10.73 -21.38 -6.61
CA ARG A 171 9.54 -20.87 -5.92
C ARG A 171 9.95 -19.98 -4.77
N ILE A 172 9.27 -18.86 -4.59
CA ILE A 172 9.46 -18.01 -3.40
C ILE A 172 8.81 -18.65 -2.15
N PRO A 173 9.37 -18.49 -0.95
CA PRO A 173 8.77 -18.99 0.30
C PRO A 173 7.51 -18.18 0.68
N LEU A 174 6.35 -18.55 0.13
CA LEU A 174 5.06 -17.96 0.52
C LEU A 174 4.56 -18.56 1.85
N PRO A 175 3.87 -17.77 2.70
CA PRO A 175 3.35 -18.27 3.96
C PRO A 175 2.20 -19.25 3.67
N GLU A 176 2.25 -20.46 4.25
CA GLU A 176 1.23 -21.48 3.97
C GLU A 176 -0.18 -21.01 4.39
N LEU A 177 -1.19 -21.37 3.60
CA LEU A 177 -2.60 -21.03 3.85
C LEU A 177 -3.03 -21.45 5.26
N GLY A 178 -3.60 -20.50 6.02
CA GLY A 178 -4.03 -20.73 7.41
C GLY A 178 -2.92 -20.62 8.46
N THR A 179 -1.68 -20.29 8.08
CA THR A 179 -0.62 -20.01 9.06
C THR A 179 -0.76 -18.65 9.73
N GLN A 180 -0.09 -18.54 10.87
CA GLN A 180 0.08 -17.29 11.62
C GLN A 180 0.77 -16.18 10.80
N ALA A 181 1.75 -16.51 9.96
CA ALA A 181 2.42 -15.54 9.09
C ALA A 181 1.46 -15.00 8.01
N GLU A 182 0.70 -15.89 7.37
CA GLU A 182 -0.31 -15.50 6.37
C GLU A 182 -1.40 -14.60 6.98
N ALA A 183 -1.86 -14.91 8.20
CA ALA A 183 -2.85 -14.10 8.90
C ALA A 183 -2.34 -12.68 9.22
N ALA A 184 -1.07 -12.53 9.59
CA ALA A 184 -0.46 -11.22 9.82
C ALA A 184 -0.23 -10.45 8.50
N GLU A 185 0.33 -11.07 7.46
CA GLU A 185 0.48 -10.47 6.14
C GLU A 185 -0.87 -9.96 5.60
N ARG A 186 -1.92 -10.79 5.65
CA ARG A 186 -3.28 -10.42 5.23
C ARG A 186 -3.85 -9.27 6.06
N SER A 187 -3.60 -9.26 7.37
CA SER A 187 -4.05 -8.18 8.26
C SER A 187 -3.36 -6.85 7.93
N LEU A 188 -2.05 -6.89 7.67
CA LEU A 188 -1.26 -5.73 7.27
C LEU A 188 -1.65 -5.20 5.88
N ARG A 189 -1.90 -6.09 4.90
CA ARG A 189 -2.42 -5.69 3.57
C ARG A 189 -3.83 -5.07 3.62
N ARG A 190 -4.64 -5.45 4.62
CA ARG A 190 -5.94 -4.82 4.91
C ARG A 190 -5.85 -3.48 5.65
N ALA A 191 -4.69 -3.10 6.18
CA ALA A 191 -4.49 -1.75 6.66
C ALA A 191 -4.78 -0.76 5.51
N GLU A 192 -5.52 0.30 5.78
CA GLU A 192 -5.70 1.34 4.78
C GLU A 192 -4.34 1.97 4.52
N VAL A 193 -3.73 1.67 3.37
CA VAL A 193 -2.58 2.43 2.84
C VAL A 193 -3.02 3.89 2.77
N VAL A 194 -2.55 4.67 3.73
CA VAL A 194 -2.87 6.09 3.85
C VAL A 194 -1.84 6.87 3.04
N LEU A 195 -2.29 7.88 2.31
CA LEU A 195 -1.45 8.86 1.62
C LEU A 195 -0.53 9.68 2.56
N THR A 196 -0.54 9.41 3.87
CA THR A 196 0.21 10.17 4.88
C THR A 196 1.72 9.90 4.87
N LEU A 197 2.20 8.70 4.53
CA LEU A 197 3.61 8.36 4.78
C LEU A 197 4.56 9.11 3.84
N ASP A 198 4.28 9.13 2.55
CA ASP A 198 5.12 9.80 1.56
C ASP A 198 4.92 11.32 1.60
N SER A 199 3.70 11.82 1.78
CA SER A 199 3.44 13.25 2.01
C SER A 199 4.13 13.77 3.29
N LEU A 200 4.14 12.98 4.37
CA LEU A 200 4.90 13.31 5.58
C LEU A 200 6.41 13.31 5.31
N ARG A 201 6.96 12.28 4.67
CA ARG A 201 8.40 12.23 4.35
C ARG A 201 8.80 13.41 3.47
N LEU A 202 8.05 13.71 2.41
CA LEU A 202 8.29 14.87 1.55
C LEU A 202 8.22 16.17 2.35
N GLY A 203 7.16 16.38 3.12
CA GLY A 203 6.97 17.56 3.95
C GLY A 203 8.07 17.78 4.99
N LEU A 204 8.58 16.71 5.60
CA LEU A 204 9.70 16.78 6.53
C LEU A 204 11.02 17.09 5.82
N HIS A 205 11.32 16.52 4.65
CA HIS A 205 12.53 16.88 3.91
C HIS A 205 12.51 18.34 3.43
N LEU A 206 11.35 18.86 2.99
CA LEU A 206 11.20 20.24 2.51
C LEU A 206 11.55 21.30 3.57
N LEU A 207 11.46 20.98 4.87
CA LEU A 207 11.84 21.88 5.97
C LEU A 207 13.32 22.30 5.91
N GLY A 208 14.22 21.40 5.50
CA GLY A 208 15.66 21.69 5.41
C GLY A 208 15.97 22.81 4.41
N PRO A 209 15.63 22.64 3.12
CA PRO A 209 15.72 23.69 2.11
C PRO A 209 14.95 24.96 2.49
N ALA A 210 13.72 24.84 3.01
CA ALA A 210 12.88 26.00 3.34
C ALA A 210 13.46 26.85 4.48
N CYS A 211 13.89 26.23 5.59
CA CYS A 211 14.58 26.95 6.67
C CYS A 211 15.89 27.59 6.19
N ARG A 212 16.68 26.87 5.37
CA ARG A 212 17.94 27.41 4.83
C ARG A 212 17.70 28.62 3.90
N ALA A 213 16.71 28.55 3.02
CA ALA A 213 16.31 29.66 2.15
C ALA A 213 15.80 30.87 2.95
N ALA A 214 15.12 30.64 4.08
CA ALA A 214 14.71 31.67 5.02
C ALA A 214 15.84 32.19 5.94
N GLY A 215 17.05 31.59 5.89
CA GLY A 215 18.18 31.96 6.74
C GLY A 215 18.00 31.56 8.22
N ARG A 216 17.31 30.44 8.48
CA ARG A 216 16.88 30.02 9.83
C ARG A 216 17.30 28.59 10.18
N SER A 217 17.29 28.29 11.48
CA SER A 217 17.41 26.94 12.01
C SER A 217 16.18 26.08 11.67
N LEU A 218 16.37 24.76 11.74
CA LEU A 218 15.25 23.81 11.74
C LEU A 218 14.40 23.97 13.03
N PRO A 219 13.07 23.76 12.96
CA PRO A 219 12.22 23.76 14.13
C PRO A 219 12.54 22.58 15.07
N ARG A 220 12.47 22.80 16.38
CA ARG A 220 12.66 21.76 17.40
C ARG A 220 11.40 20.93 17.60
N VAL A 221 11.07 20.12 16.60
CA VAL A 221 9.91 19.22 16.61
C VAL A 221 10.11 18.10 17.64
N GLY A 222 9.22 18.05 18.64
CA GLY A 222 9.15 17.00 19.66
C GLY A 222 8.18 15.87 19.32
N GLY A 223 7.12 16.17 18.58
CA GLY A 223 6.16 15.19 18.10
C GLY A 223 5.37 15.68 16.89
N ILE A 224 4.60 14.78 16.27
CA ILE A 224 3.75 15.07 15.12
C ILE A 224 2.38 14.46 15.37
N LEU A 225 1.31 15.22 15.13
CA LEU A 225 -0.07 14.74 15.10
C LEU A 225 -0.55 14.71 13.65
N ILE A 226 -1.04 13.56 13.21
CA ILE A 226 -1.45 13.35 11.80
C ILE A 226 -2.93 12.97 11.76
N THR A 227 -3.72 13.74 11.03
CA THR A 227 -5.15 13.50 10.82
C THR A 227 -5.43 13.15 9.35
N GLU A 228 -6.71 12.93 9.00
CA GLU A 228 -7.16 12.81 7.60
C GLU A 228 -6.82 14.02 6.73
N GLU A 229 -6.75 15.22 7.32
CA GLU A 229 -6.64 16.48 6.59
C GLU A 229 -5.29 17.17 6.83
N THR A 230 -4.66 16.96 7.99
CA THR A 230 -3.54 17.77 8.49
C THR A 230 -2.34 16.99 9.00
N ILE A 231 -1.18 17.63 8.94
CA ILE A 231 0.06 17.26 9.62
C ILE A 231 0.44 18.43 10.53
N ASP A 232 0.43 18.19 11.84
CA ASP A 232 0.74 19.17 12.87
C ASP A 232 2.08 18.82 13.54
N LEU A 233 3.10 19.66 13.36
CA LEU A 233 4.36 19.59 14.08
C LEU A 233 4.20 20.25 15.45
N VAL A 234 4.48 19.50 16.52
CA VAL A 234 4.46 19.99 17.91
C VAL A 234 5.90 20.24 18.37
N LEU A 235 6.18 21.50 18.72
CA LEU A 235 7.50 22.00 19.08
C LEU A 235 7.77 21.94 20.58
N VAL A 236 9.01 21.69 20.98
CA VAL A 236 9.42 21.71 22.40
C VAL A 236 9.67 23.12 22.94
N GLU A 237 9.93 24.07 22.04
CA GLU A 237 10.15 25.50 22.32
C GLU A 237 9.23 26.37 21.45
N ASP A 238 9.07 27.63 21.84
CA ASP A 238 8.16 28.55 21.19
C ASP A 238 8.81 29.09 19.88
N ASP A 239 8.23 28.79 18.72
CA ASP A 239 8.60 29.40 17.44
C ASP A 239 7.34 29.86 16.69
N GLU A 240 7.14 31.18 16.67
CA GLU A 240 5.98 31.84 16.06
C GLU A 240 6.11 32.07 14.54
N ALA A 241 7.22 31.65 13.91
CA ALA A 241 7.46 31.83 12.50
C ALA A 241 7.56 30.47 11.79
N PRO A 242 6.49 29.93 11.22
CA PRO A 242 6.57 28.72 10.40
C PRO A 242 7.26 28.99 9.06
N VAL A 243 7.69 27.93 8.37
CA VAL A 243 8.10 27.97 6.96
C VAL A 243 7.10 27.19 6.11
N ALA A 244 6.80 27.68 4.91
CA ALA A 244 5.88 27.01 3.99
C ALA A 244 6.34 25.58 3.67
N PRO A 245 5.42 24.61 3.50
CA PRO A 245 3.96 24.77 3.48
C PRO A 245 3.29 24.93 4.86
N PHE A 246 4.03 24.79 5.96
CA PHE A 246 3.44 24.90 7.29
C PHE A 246 3.00 26.35 7.61
N ALA A 247 1.85 26.45 8.27
CA ALA A 247 1.27 27.67 8.81
C ALA A 247 1.16 27.57 10.35
N ARG A 248 1.02 28.72 11.02
CA ARG A 248 1.00 28.77 12.48
C ARG A 248 -0.40 28.52 13.02
N VAL A 249 -0.53 27.57 13.94
CA VAL A 249 -1.74 27.42 14.77
C VAL A 249 -1.57 28.19 16.07
N ASP A 250 -0.46 27.96 16.78
CA ASP A 250 -0.07 28.66 18.01
C ASP A 250 1.47 28.77 18.11
N ALA A 251 2.02 29.10 19.29
CA ALA A 251 3.45 29.28 19.48
C ALA A 251 4.28 27.98 19.40
N ARG A 252 3.65 26.80 19.52
CA ARG A 252 4.30 25.48 19.48
C ARG A 252 3.69 24.52 18.46
N THR A 253 2.67 24.94 17.72
CA THR A 253 1.98 24.08 16.75
C THR A 253 2.04 24.69 15.35
N TRP A 254 2.73 24.00 14.43
CA TRP A 254 2.79 24.34 13.01
C TRP A 254 2.00 23.29 12.22
N ARG A 255 1.11 23.72 11.32
CA ARG A 255 0.18 22.85 10.58
C ARG A 255 0.33 23.03 9.08
N ALA A 256 0.38 21.92 8.35
CA ALA A 256 0.11 21.87 6.91
C ALA A 256 -1.06 20.92 6.65
N THR A 257 -1.69 21.02 5.49
CA THR A 257 -2.65 20.03 4.99
C THR A 257 -1.97 19.02 4.08
N HIS A 258 -2.55 17.83 3.90
CA HIS A 258 -1.99 16.86 2.93
C HIS A 258 -1.99 17.39 1.50
N ALA A 259 -2.94 18.26 1.16
CA ALA A 259 -3.03 18.90 -0.16
C ALA A 259 -1.83 19.83 -0.43
N ASP A 260 -1.28 20.50 0.59
CA ASP A 260 -0.14 21.42 0.42
C ASP A 260 1.16 20.69 -0.02
N PHE A 261 1.22 19.36 0.12
CA PHE A 261 2.34 18.53 -0.33
C PHE A 261 2.14 17.91 -1.72
N ALA A 262 0.89 17.73 -2.17
CA ALA A 262 0.57 17.15 -3.48
C ALA A 262 1.10 18.02 -4.63
N ASP A 263 1.03 19.34 -4.48
CA ASP A 263 1.55 20.31 -5.45
C ASP A 263 3.10 20.40 -5.45
N GLN A 264 3.81 19.56 -4.69
CA GLN A 264 5.29 19.60 -4.51
C GLN A 264 6.01 18.31 -4.95
N GLU A 265 5.29 17.32 -5.50
CA GLU A 265 5.92 16.14 -6.12
C GLU A 265 6.80 16.59 -7.32
N GLY A 266 8.12 16.38 -7.20
CA GLY A 266 9.11 16.82 -8.20
C GLY A 266 9.95 18.06 -7.81
N ALA A 267 9.91 18.51 -6.55
CA ALA A 267 10.77 19.58 -6.06
C ALA A 267 12.27 19.26 -6.20
N VAL A 268 12.94 19.91 -7.15
CA VAL A 268 14.37 19.70 -7.47
C VAL A 268 15.26 20.05 -6.28
N GLY A 269 16.12 19.11 -5.86
CA GLY A 269 17.13 19.31 -4.81
C GLY A 269 16.74 18.78 -3.43
N VAL A 270 15.59 18.13 -3.27
CA VAL A 270 15.19 17.44 -2.02
C VAL A 270 16.18 16.33 -1.64
N GLU A 271 16.66 15.55 -2.63
CA GLU A 271 17.65 14.47 -2.47
C GLU A 271 19.01 14.92 -1.90
N LEU A 272 19.32 16.22 -1.98
CA LEU A 272 20.59 16.77 -1.47
C LEU A 272 20.56 17.13 0.02
N PHE A 273 19.42 16.98 0.70
CA PHE A 273 19.25 17.30 2.11
C PHE A 273 18.95 16.06 2.96
N PRO A 274 19.78 15.75 3.98
CA PRO A 274 19.50 14.67 4.93
C PRO A 274 18.17 14.87 5.64
N HIS A 275 17.46 13.76 5.90
CA HIS A 275 16.17 13.77 6.60
C HIS A 275 16.26 14.56 7.93
N PRO A 276 15.44 15.61 8.17
CA PRO A 276 15.53 16.43 9.37
C PRO A 276 15.22 15.74 10.70
N PHE A 277 14.44 14.66 10.73
CA PHE A 277 14.07 13.97 11.98
C PHE A 277 14.14 12.44 11.84
N PRO A 278 15.33 11.84 11.70
CA PRO A 278 15.51 10.42 11.36
C PRO A 278 15.17 9.42 12.48
N ALA A 279 14.61 9.85 13.62
CA ALA A 279 14.26 9.00 14.75
C ALA A 279 12.78 9.17 15.17
N LEU A 280 11.87 9.16 14.20
CA LEU A 280 10.43 9.25 14.43
C LEU A 280 9.81 7.85 14.64
N VAL A 281 8.89 7.73 15.61
CA VAL A 281 8.13 6.51 15.88
C VAL A 281 6.70 6.84 16.32
N THR A 282 5.69 6.09 15.86
CA THR A 282 4.31 6.25 16.34
C THR A 282 4.17 5.68 17.74
N VAL A 283 3.34 6.32 18.57
CA VAL A 283 3.06 5.84 19.94
C VAL A 283 1.59 5.47 20.14
N GLY A 284 0.68 5.95 19.29
CA GLY A 284 -0.73 5.59 19.36
C GLY A 284 -1.66 6.53 18.59
N ILE A 285 -2.95 6.49 18.93
CA ILE A 285 -4.02 7.27 18.28
C ILE A 285 -4.80 8.06 19.33
N THR A 286 -4.94 9.37 19.16
CA THR A 286 -5.68 10.24 20.11
C THR A 286 -7.19 9.95 20.10
N GLY A 287 -7.91 10.41 21.13
CA GLY A 287 -9.38 10.30 21.18
C GLY A 287 -10.13 11.01 20.03
N GLU A 288 -9.46 11.90 19.31
CA GLU A 288 -9.96 12.58 18.10
C GLU A 288 -9.70 11.76 16.83
N GLY A 289 -8.73 10.83 16.85
CA GLY A 289 -8.35 9.97 15.71
C GLY A 289 -7.00 10.32 15.10
N ALA A 290 -6.27 11.30 15.64
CA ALA A 290 -4.95 11.65 15.13
C ALA A 290 -3.90 10.57 15.49
N ILE A 291 -3.09 10.15 14.54
CA ILE A 291 -1.89 9.33 14.83
C ILE A 291 -0.87 10.24 15.51
N MET A 292 -0.35 9.80 16.65
CA MET A 292 0.69 10.51 17.39
C MET A 292 2.06 9.87 17.15
N VAL A 293 3.00 10.69 16.68
CA VAL A 293 4.40 10.36 16.41
C VAL A 293 5.28 11.14 17.38
N VAL A 294 6.31 10.51 17.91
CA VAL A 294 7.31 11.12 18.81
C VAL A 294 8.66 11.18 18.11
N ASN A 295 9.37 12.30 18.25
CA ASN A 295 10.75 12.44 17.84
C ASN A 295 11.68 11.99 18.99
N LEU A 296 12.33 10.84 18.82
CA LEU A 296 13.21 10.27 19.84
C LEU A 296 14.48 11.09 20.05
N GLU A 297 14.95 11.85 19.04
CA GLU A 297 16.05 12.80 19.25
C GLU A 297 15.64 13.93 20.21
N ALA A 298 14.40 14.41 20.14
CA ALA A 298 13.88 15.42 21.04
C ALA A 298 13.62 14.88 22.45
N ALA A 299 13.29 13.59 22.55
CA ALA A 299 13.16 12.90 23.83
C ALA A 299 14.52 12.67 24.51
N GLY A 300 15.53 12.24 23.75
CA GLY A 300 16.79 11.70 24.26
C GLY A 300 16.56 10.35 24.97
N VAL A 301 15.86 10.37 26.10
CA VAL A 301 15.39 9.18 26.80
C VAL A 301 13.85 9.17 26.81
N LEU A 302 13.24 8.13 26.23
CA LEU A 302 11.82 7.85 26.35
C LEU A 302 11.60 6.70 27.34
N SER A 303 10.88 6.96 28.43
CA SER A 303 10.57 5.93 29.43
C SER A 303 9.16 5.38 29.22
N VAL A 304 9.01 4.06 29.05
CA VAL A 304 7.72 3.38 28.91
C VAL A 304 7.35 2.69 30.22
N ASN A 305 6.20 3.04 30.79
CA ASN A 305 5.78 2.67 32.13
C ASN A 305 4.35 2.15 32.17
N GLY A 306 4.08 1.19 33.06
CA GLY A 306 2.74 0.60 33.20
C GLY A 306 2.79 -0.80 33.80
N PRO A 307 1.69 -1.57 33.70
CA PRO A 307 1.71 -3.00 33.92
C PRO A 307 2.73 -3.69 32.97
N PRO A 308 3.50 -4.70 33.43
CA PRO A 308 4.56 -5.31 32.62
C PRO A 308 4.11 -5.79 31.24
N GLU A 309 2.94 -6.42 31.14
CA GLU A 309 2.39 -6.91 29.87
C GLU A 309 2.13 -5.77 28.87
N ALA A 310 1.60 -4.64 29.34
CA ALA A 310 1.34 -3.46 28.53
C ALA A 310 2.64 -2.77 28.07
N VAL A 311 3.63 -2.69 28.96
CA VAL A 311 4.97 -2.14 28.65
C VAL A 311 5.68 -3.01 27.61
N THR A 312 5.72 -4.33 27.79
CA THR A 312 6.33 -5.26 26.83
C THR A 312 5.64 -5.17 25.47
N ALA A 313 4.31 -5.11 25.41
CA ALA A 313 3.58 -4.97 24.16
C ALA A 313 3.82 -3.61 23.47
N ALA A 314 3.90 -2.52 24.23
CA ALA A 314 4.27 -1.20 23.69
C ALA A 314 5.72 -1.19 23.16
N MET A 315 6.68 -1.73 23.92
CA MET A 315 8.08 -1.83 23.50
C MET A 315 8.25 -2.70 22.25
N ARG A 316 7.52 -3.83 22.13
CA ARG A 316 7.46 -4.64 20.90
C ARG A 316 6.94 -3.86 19.70
N ALA A 317 5.88 -3.06 19.87
CA ALA A 317 5.35 -2.22 18.78
C ALA A 317 6.38 -1.17 18.32
N LEU A 318 7.00 -0.46 19.27
CA LEU A 318 8.04 0.54 19.00
C LEU A 318 9.27 -0.10 18.33
N ALA A 319 9.70 -1.28 18.80
CA ALA A 319 10.82 -2.02 18.21
C ALA A 319 10.56 -2.41 16.75
N CYS A 320 9.41 -3.05 16.48
CA CYS A 320 9.03 -3.47 15.14
C CYS A 320 8.82 -2.30 14.18
N GLU A 321 8.19 -1.21 14.63
CA GLU A 321 8.05 0.00 13.81
C GLU A 321 9.43 0.60 13.52
N LEU A 322 10.29 0.80 14.53
CA LEU A 322 11.64 1.32 14.30
C LEU A 322 12.44 0.40 13.36
N ALA A 323 12.31 -0.92 13.46
CA ALA A 323 13.03 -1.84 12.57
C ALA A 323 12.59 -1.76 11.09
N THR A 324 11.35 -1.34 10.80
CA THR A 324 10.72 -1.44 9.47
C THR A 324 10.27 -0.11 8.85
N SER A 325 10.11 0.96 9.64
CA SER A 325 9.51 2.21 9.21
C SER A 325 10.50 3.14 8.49
N PRO A 326 10.15 3.65 7.29
CA PRO A 326 11.01 4.56 6.55
C PRO A 326 11.17 5.95 7.20
N LEU A 327 10.37 6.27 8.23
CA LEU A 327 10.56 7.45 9.09
C LEU A 327 11.78 7.33 10.03
N SER A 328 12.31 6.11 10.17
CA SER A 328 13.48 5.82 10.99
C SER A 328 14.64 5.18 10.22
N ALA A 329 14.53 5.04 8.89
CA ALA A 329 15.50 4.32 8.05
C ALA A 329 16.95 4.83 8.21
N GLY A 330 17.13 6.13 8.46
CA GLY A 330 18.44 6.75 8.72
C GLY A 330 18.97 6.60 10.15
N ALA A 331 18.35 5.80 11.01
CA ALA A 331 18.80 5.53 12.38
C ALA A 331 19.32 4.10 12.54
N HIS A 332 20.40 3.93 13.31
CA HIS A 332 20.91 2.61 13.72
C HIS A 332 20.21 2.14 15.00
N LEU A 333 19.88 0.84 15.09
CA LEU A 333 19.21 0.25 16.24
C LEU A 333 20.13 -0.72 16.99
N VAL A 334 20.34 -0.47 18.28
CA VAL A 334 20.99 -1.41 19.20
C VAL A 334 19.94 -1.98 20.15
N LEU A 335 19.68 -3.27 19.99
CA LEU A 335 18.54 -3.96 20.59
C LEU A 335 18.98 -4.87 21.75
N GLY A 336 18.20 -4.85 22.83
CA GLY A 336 18.36 -5.76 23.97
C GLY A 336 18.14 -7.23 23.58
N PRO A 337 18.60 -8.18 24.42
CA PRO A 337 18.49 -9.61 24.16
C PRO A 337 17.03 -10.08 23.96
N GLU A 338 16.05 -9.36 24.50
CA GLU A 338 14.62 -9.62 24.33
C GLU A 338 14.06 -9.33 22.93
N PHE A 339 14.83 -8.63 22.07
CA PHE A 339 14.51 -8.36 20.67
C PHE A 339 15.54 -9.00 19.71
N ALA A 340 16.29 -10.01 20.16
CA ALA A 340 17.30 -10.68 19.35
C ALA A 340 16.71 -11.40 18.12
N ASP A 341 15.45 -11.85 18.20
CA ASP A 341 14.72 -12.43 17.08
C ASP A 341 14.34 -11.38 16.02
N LEU A 342 13.92 -10.17 16.44
CA LEU A 342 13.74 -9.03 15.54
C LEU A 342 15.03 -8.63 14.85
N ALA A 343 16.16 -8.58 15.57
CA ALA A 343 17.47 -8.30 14.98
C ALA A 343 17.87 -9.35 13.93
N ALA A 344 17.57 -10.63 14.19
CA ALA A 344 17.90 -11.73 13.27
C ALA A 344 17.10 -11.69 11.95
N VAL A 345 15.92 -11.07 11.94
CA VAL A 345 15.08 -10.87 10.73
C VAL A 345 15.11 -9.42 10.22
N SER A 346 16.05 -8.59 10.68
CA SER A 346 16.20 -7.19 10.27
C SER A 346 17.49 -6.96 9.48
N ASP A 347 17.61 -5.80 8.85
CA ASP A 347 18.82 -5.43 8.12
C ASP A 347 20.03 -5.35 9.08
N PRO A 348 21.09 -6.17 8.89
CA PRO A 348 22.26 -6.20 9.77
C PRO A 348 23.18 -4.97 9.64
N ALA A 349 23.05 -4.17 8.57
CA ALA A 349 23.74 -2.88 8.47
C ALA A 349 23.11 -1.82 9.38
N ARG A 350 21.81 -1.97 9.67
CA ARG A 350 21.02 -1.03 10.45
C ARG A 350 20.75 -1.49 11.88
N THR A 351 20.61 -2.78 12.11
CA THR A 351 20.15 -3.36 13.38
C THR A 351 21.16 -4.34 13.97
N ARG A 352 21.30 -4.31 15.30
CA ARG A 352 22.21 -5.19 16.03
C ARG A 352 21.64 -5.54 17.40
N SER A 353 21.59 -6.82 17.75
CA SER A 353 21.32 -7.26 19.12
C SER A 353 22.60 -7.34 19.97
N VAL A 354 22.44 -7.28 21.28
CA VAL A 354 23.50 -7.57 22.27
C VAL A 354 23.14 -8.76 23.16
N GLU A 355 24.16 -9.40 23.74
CA GLU A 355 23.98 -10.59 24.58
C GLU A 355 23.40 -10.30 25.97
N SER A 356 23.50 -9.05 26.46
CA SER A 356 23.01 -8.66 27.79
C SER A 356 22.62 -7.19 27.86
N THR A 357 21.63 -6.88 28.71
CA THR A 357 21.22 -5.48 28.97
C THR A 357 22.37 -4.62 29.52
N SER A 358 23.32 -5.21 30.27
CA SER A 358 24.51 -4.50 30.74
C SER A 358 25.46 -4.07 29.61
N ASP A 359 25.60 -4.87 28.54
CA ASP A 359 26.37 -4.47 27.35
C ASP A 359 25.62 -3.36 26.59
N LEU A 360 24.28 -3.42 26.55
CA LEU A 360 23.45 -2.36 25.97
C LEU A 360 23.66 -1.01 26.68
N GLU A 361 23.57 -1.02 28.02
CA GLU A 361 23.75 0.16 28.87
C GLU A 361 25.18 0.73 28.76
N GLN A 362 26.20 -0.15 28.70
CA GLN A 362 27.59 0.27 28.52
C GLN A 362 27.83 0.88 27.13
N ARG A 363 27.27 0.29 26.06
CA ARG A 363 27.37 0.84 24.69
C ARG A 363 26.65 2.17 24.54
N SER A 364 25.48 2.32 25.16
CA SER A 364 24.73 3.57 25.17
C SER A 364 25.52 4.69 25.85
N ALA A 365 26.12 4.41 27.02
CA ALA A 365 26.98 5.38 27.71
C ALA A 365 28.23 5.76 26.91
N ALA A 366 28.84 4.80 26.19
CA ALA A 366 29.97 5.09 25.31
C ALA A 366 29.57 5.93 24.09
N ALA A 367 28.42 5.62 23.45
CA ALA A 367 27.92 6.35 22.29
C ALA A 367 27.54 7.80 22.62
N ASP A 368 26.95 8.07 23.80
CA ASP A 368 26.68 9.45 24.25
C ASP A 368 27.98 10.25 24.44
N GLU A 369 29.04 9.64 25.00
CA GLU A 369 30.36 10.27 25.18
C GLU A 369 31.04 10.55 23.83
N ASP A 370 31.10 9.55 22.95
CA ASP A 370 31.72 9.65 21.63
C ASP A 370 31.01 10.72 20.78
N ASN A 371 29.67 10.69 20.70
CA ASN A 371 28.90 11.68 19.96
C ASN A 371 29.12 13.10 20.46
N ARG A 372 29.20 13.29 21.79
CA ARG A 372 29.48 14.60 22.39
C ARG A 372 30.86 15.12 21.98
N GLY A 373 31.86 14.23 21.97
CA GLY A 373 33.21 14.54 21.47
C GLY A 373 33.23 14.91 19.98
N VAL A 374 32.42 14.25 19.14
CA VAL A 374 32.31 14.57 17.71
C VAL A 374 31.58 15.91 17.49
N LEU A 375 30.52 16.21 18.22
CA LEU A 375 29.81 17.50 18.19
C LEU A 375 30.73 18.66 18.61
N ASP A 376 31.45 18.51 19.73
CA ASP A 376 32.43 19.48 20.22
C ASP A 376 33.56 19.72 19.20
N HIS A 377 34.07 18.65 18.57
CA HIS A 377 35.12 18.74 17.55
C HIS A 377 34.63 19.45 16.27
N ALA A 378 33.41 19.16 15.84
CA ALA A 378 32.78 19.79 14.68
C ALA A 378 32.24 21.22 14.96
N GLN A 379 32.30 21.68 16.21
CA GLN A 379 31.84 23.00 16.67
C GLN A 379 30.36 23.28 16.35
N VAL A 380 29.54 22.24 16.40
CA VAL A 380 28.09 22.29 16.19
C VAL A 380 27.37 22.09 17.52
N ALA A 381 26.23 22.77 17.71
CA ALA A 381 25.50 22.70 18.99
C ALA A 381 24.88 21.32 19.27
N ASP A 382 24.41 20.66 18.21
CA ASP A 382 23.71 19.37 18.25
C ASP A 382 23.58 18.78 16.83
N ALA A 383 23.14 17.52 16.73
CA ALA A 383 23.03 16.78 15.47
C ALA A 383 22.00 17.37 14.49
N LEU A 384 20.90 17.99 14.98
CA LEU A 384 19.92 18.65 14.13
C LEU A 384 20.53 19.90 13.47
N GLY A 385 21.27 20.69 14.25
CA GLY A 385 22.05 21.83 13.75
C GLY A 385 23.13 21.39 12.75
N ALA A 386 23.81 20.28 13.01
CA ALA A 386 24.83 19.72 12.12
C ALA A 386 24.23 19.27 10.77
N ARG A 387 23.10 18.55 10.79
CA ARG A 387 22.36 18.15 9.58
C ARG A 387 21.80 19.35 8.82
N ALA A 388 21.27 20.37 9.50
CA ALA A 388 20.84 21.63 8.85
C ALA A 388 21.98 22.39 8.16
N ALA A 389 23.18 22.34 8.74
CA ALA A 389 24.38 22.98 8.19
C ALA A 389 25.00 22.22 7.01
N LEU A 390 24.64 20.94 6.82
CA LEU A 390 25.32 19.96 5.95
C LEU A 390 26.78 19.70 6.35
N THR A 391 27.08 19.82 7.65
CA THR A 391 28.41 19.54 8.21
C THR A 391 28.56 18.03 8.37
N GLY A 392 29.62 17.41 7.83
CA GLY A 392 29.97 16.02 8.13
C GLY A 392 29.15 14.93 7.40
N GLY A 393 28.27 15.27 6.45
CA GLY A 393 27.52 14.28 5.68
C GLY A 393 26.67 13.34 6.55
N ASP A 394 26.71 12.04 6.26
CA ASP A 394 25.90 11.00 6.94
C ASP A 394 26.35 10.67 8.38
N THR A 395 27.38 11.32 8.90
CA THR A 395 27.94 11.10 10.26
C THR A 395 26.91 11.27 11.40
N TRP A 396 25.77 11.92 11.14
CA TRP A 396 24.77 12.27 12.16
C TRP A 396 23.50 11.41 12.12
N ALA A 397 23.59 10.20 11.56
CA ALA A 397 22.60 9.14 11.75
C ALA A 397 22.48 8.78 13.24
N PRO A 398 21.30 8.92 13.88
CA PRO A 398 21.19 8.68 15.32
C PRO A 398 21.26 7.19 15.65
N THR A 399 21.89 6.86 16.78
CA THR A 399 21.85 5.49 17.33
C THR A 399 20.77 5.40 18.42
N ILE A 400 19.84 4.48 18.25
CA ILE A 400 18.70 4.25 19.15
C ILE A 400 18.91 2.94 19.91
N PHE A 401 18.91 3.01 21.24
CA PHE A 401 19.09 1.88 22.15
C PHE A 401 17.73 1.44 22.71
N LEU A 402 17.33 0.17 22.54
CA LEU A 402 16.07 -0.38 23.05
C LEU A 402 16.32 -1.49 24.08
N GLY A 403 15.63 -1.43 25.22
CA GLY A 403 15.69 -2.50 26.23
C GLY A 403 16.60 -2.19 27.42
N ALA A 404 17.03 -0.94 27.60
CA ALA A 404 17.80 -0.54 28.77
C ALA A 404 16.93 -0.58 30.04
N ASN A 405 17.42 -1.24 31.10
CA ASN A 405 16.79 -1.16 32.43
C ASN A 405 17.17 0.14 33.14
N GLN A 406 18.29 0.75 32.77
CA GLN A 406 18.73 2.07 33.22
C GLN A 406 19.25 2.86 32.03
N ALA A 407 18.68 4.04 31.79
CA ALA A 407 19.24 5.01 30.85
C ALA A 407 20.12 6.01 31.61
N ALA A 408 21.29 6.34 31.04
CA ALA A 408 21.96 7.59 31.38
C ALA A 408 21.11 8.76 30.89
N THR A 409 21.19 9.93 31.55
CA THR A 409 20.52 11.13 31.04
C THR A 409 21.25 11.66 29.81
N THR A 410 20.63 11.56 28.65
CA THR A 410 21.15 12.03 27.36
C THR A 410 20.67 13.44 27.06
N THR A 411 21.45 14.25 26.35
CA THR A 411 20.95 15.53 25.83
C THR A 411 20.09 15.33 24.57
N PRO A 412 18.99 16.09 24.39
CA PRO A 412 18.23 16.08 23.14
C PRO A 412 19.10 16.45 21.92
N TRP A 413 18.83 15.82 20.78
CA TRP A 413 19.58 15.93 19.52
C TRP A 413 21.09 15.63 19.62
N SER A 414 21.51 14.80 20.58
CA SER A 414 22.89 14.30 20.71
C SER A 414 23.31 13.26 19.65
N GLY A 415 22.46 12.94 18.67
CA GLY A 415 22.66 11.78 17.77
C GLY A 415 22.48 10.43 18.49
N HIS A 416 21.91 10.43 19.69
CA HIS A 416 21.76 9.27 20.55
C HIS A 416 20.37 9.30 21.21
N ALA A 417 19.69 8.16 21.28
CA ALA A 417 18.40 8.04 21.96
C ALA A 417 18.25 6.68 22.66
N VAL A 418 17.48 6.64 23.76
CA VAL A 418 17.26 5.43 24.57
C VAL A 418 15.78 5.23 24.87
N LEU A 419 15.27 4.02 24.62
CA LEU A 419 13.98 3.54 25.11
C LEU A 419 14.19 2.59 26.29
N THR A 420 13.64 2.98 27.44
CA THR A 420 13.83 2.31 28.74
C THR A 420 12.52 2.11 29.47
N THR A 421 12.49 1.20 30.43
CA THR A 421 11.36 1.00 31.37
C THR A 421 11.52 1.79 32.68
N ASN A 422 12.60 2.55 32.84
CA ASN A 422 12.94 3.28 34.07
C ASN A 422 12.63 4.79 33.96
N ARG A 423 11.98 5.33 34.98
CA ARG A 423 11.56 6.75 35.10
C ARG A 423 12.74 7.69 35.30
N SER A 424 13.38 8.05 34.19
CA SER A 424 14.66 8.78 34.13
C SER A 424 14.61 10.09 33.33
N SER A 425 13.45 10.47 32.81
CA SER A 425 13.25 11.54 31.82
C SER A 425 11.95 12.33 32.06
N PRO A 426 11.79 13.58 31.58
CA PRO A 426 10.46 14.18 31.46
C PRO A 426 9.57 13.49 30.40
N TRP A 427 10.15 12.75 29.46
CA TRP A 427 9.42 12.00 28.43
C TRP A 427 8.97 10.63 28.99
N GLN A 428 7.90 10.66 29.78
CA GLN A 428 7.26 9.45 30.32
C GLN A 428 6.02 9.09 29.49
N LEU A 429 6.08 7.93 28.83
CA LEU A 429 4.94 7.24 28.25
C LEU A 429 4.34 6.32 29.32
N GLU A 430 3.17 6.67 29.83
CA GLU A 430 2.39 5.83 30.74
C GLU A 430 1.31 5.09 29.94
N VAL A 431 1.24 3.76 30.07
CA VAL A 431 0.31 2.88 29.34
C VAL A 431 -0.36 1.93 30.32
N ASP A 432 -1.69 1.78 30.24
CA ASP A 432 -2.44 0.85 31.08
C ASP A 432 -2.74 -0.50 30.38
N ILE A 433 -3.49 -1.37 31.07
CA ILE A 433 -3.84 -2.70 30.59
C ILE A 433 -4.88 -2.67 29.46
N ASP A 434 -5.78 -1.68 29.43
CA ASP A 434 -6.78 -1.50 28.39
C ASP A 434 -6.19 -0.86 27.11
N GLY A 435 -5.04 -0.20 27.27
CA GLY A 435 -4.25 0.44 26.23
C GLY A 435 -4.47 1.94 26.15
N GLU A 436 -5.14 2.54 27.14
CA GLU A 436 -5.14 3.99 27.29
C GLU A 436 -3.76 4.43 27.80
N ALA A 437 -3.32 5.58 27.30
CA ALA A 437 -1.97 6.05 27.50
C ALA A 437 -1.90 7.58 27.53
N ARG A 438 -0.80 8.08 28.09
CA ARG A 438 -0.51 9.50 28.23
C ARG A 438 0.99 9.73 28.11
N LEU A 439 1.38 10.82 27.44
CA LEU A 439 2.76 11.27 27.32
C LEU A 439 2.91 12.59 28.06
N ASP A 440 3.73 12.61 29.11
CA ASP A 440 3.83 13.76 30.05
C ASP A 440 4.04 15.11 29.36
N VAL A 441 4.92 15.15 28.34
CA VAL A 441 5.31 16.38 27.63
C VAL A 441 4.22 16.94 26.71
N LEU A 442 3.36 16.08 26.15
CA LEU A 442 2.27 16.49 25.24
C LEU A 442 0.92 16.67 25.96
N GLY A 443 0.76 16.11 27.16
CA GLY A 443 -0.42 16.31 28.01
C GLY A 443 -1.73 15.68 27.53
N CYS A 444 -1.76 15.09 26.32
CA CYS A 444 -2.93 14.44 25.74
C CYS A 444 -3.04 12.95 26.12
N ALA A 445 -4.28 12.47 26.26
CA ALA A 445 -4.60 11.05 26.36
C ALA A 445 -4.84 10.45 24.97
N PHE A 446 -4.39 9.21 24.78
CA PHE A 446 -4.46 8.49 23.52
C PHE A 446 -4.43 6.99 23.75
N ARG A 447 -4.89 6.21 22.79
CA ARG A 447 -4.78 4.76 22.81
C ARG A 447 -3.41 4.35 22.27
N ALA A 448 -2.55 3.78 23.10
CA ALA A 448 -1.21 3.35 22.71
C ALA A 448 -1.27 2.24 21.65
N GLN A 449 -0.31 2.27 20.71
CA GLN A 449 -0.02 1.06 19.95
C GLN A 449 0.70 0.05 20.85
N ARG A 450 0.28 -1.20 20.75
CA ARG A 450 0.75 -2.32 21.58
C ARG A 450 0.69 -3.57 20.73
N LEU A 451 1.80 -4.28 20.60
CA LEU A 451 1.92 -5.50 19.81
C LEU A 451 1.95 -6.70 20.79
N PRO A 452 0.82 -7.44 20.96
CA PRO A 452 0.77 -8.61 21.83
C PRO A 452 1.74 -9.71 21.37
N GLU A 453 2.06 -10.65 22.26
CA GLU A 453 3.04 -11.72 22.01
C GLU A 453 2.74 -12.53 20.74
N ASP A 454 1.49 -12.97 20.57
CA ASP A 454 1.07 -13.74 19.40
C ASP A 454 1.28 -12.96 18.09
N HIS A 455 0.91 -11.68 18.07
CA HIS A 455 1.07 -10.81 16.89
C HIS A 455 2.54 -10.44 16.63
N TYR A 456 3.36 -10.31 17.68
CA TYR A 456 4.79 -10.11 17.56
C TYR A 456 5.44 -11.31 16.87
N HIS A 457 5.21 -12.53 17.37
CA HIS A 457 5.79 -13.74 16.76
C HIS A 457 5.25 -14.02 15.35
N GLN A 458 3.97 -13.73 15.08
CA GLN A 458 3.41 -13.73 13.72
C GLN A 458 4.20 -12.81 12.77
N LEU A 459 4.50 -11.58 13.23
CA LEU A 459 5.24 -10.59 12.45
C LEU A 459 6.71 -10.98 12.26
N ILE A 460 7.41 -11.42 13.30
CA ILE A 460 8.80 -11.90 13.20
C ILE A 460 8.90 -13.04 12.20
N ARG A 461 7.93 -13.98 12.22
CA ARG A 461 7.88 -15.08 11.26
C ARG A 461 7.67 -14.61 9.83
N ALA A 462 6.71 -13.71 9.58
CA ALA A 462 6.49 -13.15 8.24
C ALA A 462 7.71 -12.37 7.71
N LEU A 463 8.38 -11.58 8.57
CA LEU A 463 9.62 -10.88 8.21
C LEU A 463 10.76 -11.85 7.90
N GLY A 464 10.86 -12.97 8.62
CA GLY A 464 11.83 -14.04 8.38
C GLY A 464 11.59 -14.78 7.06
N GLU A 465 10.36 -15.26 6.83
CA GLU A 465 9.95 -15.94 5.58
C GLU A 465 10.12 -15.03 4.34
N ALA A 466 10.01 -13.71 4.51
CA ALA A 466 10.32 -12.73 3.46
C ALA A 466 11.83 -12.40 3.33
N ALA A 467 12.65 -12.67 4.34
CA ALA A 467 14.10 -12.45 4.32
C ALA A 467 14.90 -13.64 3.76
N GLU A 468 14.33 -14.85 3.76
CA GLU A 468 14.95 -16.02 3.13
C GLU A 468 15.16 -15.78 1.63
N GLU A 469 16.41 -15.86 1.17
CA GLU A 469 16.69 -15.80 -0.27
C GLU A 469 16.18 -17.08 -0.94
N PRO A 470 15.62 -17.01 -2.16
CA PRO A 470 15.24 -18.20 -2.90
C PRO A 470 16.44 -19.15 -3.02
N SER A 471 16.19 -20.45 -2.85
CA SER A 471 17.21 -21.49 -2.61
C SER A 471 18.18 -21.67 -3.78
N ARG A 472 19.18 -20.78 -3.86
CA ARG A 472 20.19 -20.72 -4.92
C ARG A 472 21.00 -22.02 -4.96
N THR A 473 20.65 -22.93 -5.88
CA THR A 473 21.41 -24.16 -6.09
C THR A 473 22.81 -23.78 -6.61
N PRO A 474 23.92 -24.15 -5.93
CA PRO A 474 25.23 -23.65 -6.31
C PRO A 474 25.68 -24.16 -7.68
N PHE A 475 25.84 -23.22 -8.62
CA PHE A 475 26.59 -23.40 -9.87
C PHE A 475 26.27 -24.70 -10.64
N ALA A 476 25.06 -24.79 -11.19
CA ALA A 476 24.85 -25.67 -12.34
C ALA A 476 25.74 -25.20 -13.52
N PRO A 477 26.29 -26.11 -14.33
CA PRO A 477 26.94 -25.74 -15.60
C PRO A 477 25.94 -24.99 -16.50
N PRO A 478 26.39 -24.22 -17.52
CA PRO A 478 25.49 -23.44 -18.37
C PRO A 478 24.40 -24.35 -18.93
N ALA A 479 23.17 -24.14 -18.43
CA ALA A 479 22.06 -25.01 -18.70
C ALA A 479 21.73 -24.93 -20.19
N THR A 480 21.63 -26.07 -20.86
CA THR A 480 21.10 -26.10 -22.22
C THR A 480 19.64 -25.66 -22.17
N VAL A 481 19.10 -25.09 -23.26
CA VAL A 481 17.68 -24.74 -23.36
C VAL A 481 16.81 -25.91 -22.89
N GLU A 482 17.11 -27.13 -23.34
CA GLU A 482 16.42 -28.36 -22.95
C GLU A 482 16.47 -28.66 -21.44
N SER A 483 17.56 -28.31 -20.74
CA SER A 483 17.67 -28.43 -19.28
C SER A 483 16.76 -27.42 -18.56
N GLN A 484 16.76 -26.17 -19.01
CA GLN A 484 15.93 -25.09 -18.43
C GLN A 484 14.43 -25.35 -18.66
N LEU A 485 14.04 -25.91 -19.81
CA LEU A 485 12.66 -26.35 -20.07
C LEU A 485 12.21 -27.46 -19.11
N VAL A 486 13.10 -28.38 -18.72
CA VAL A 486 12.81 -29.44 -17.74
C VAL A 486 12.69 -28.88 -16.32
N GLU A 487 13.49 -27.89 -15.95
CA GLU A 487 13.37 -27.18 -14.67
C GLU A 487 12.02 -26.47 -14.55
N VAL A 488 11.61 -25.71 -15.58
CA VAL A 488 10.29 -25.05 -15.62
C VAL A 488 9.15 -26.08 -15.61
N LEU A 489 9.27 -27.18 -16.37
CA LEU A 489 8.26 -28.26 -16.37
C LEU A 489 8.09 -28.90 -14.99
N THR A 490 9.19 -29.08 -14.27
CA THR A 490 9.19 -29.69 -12.92
C THR A 490 8.58 -28.75 -11.89
N ALA A 491 8.72 -27.44 -12.07
CA ALA A 491 8.15 -26.43 -11.19
C ALA A 491 6.64 -26.21 -11.38
N LEU A 492 6.07 -26.59 -12.53
CA LEU A 492 4.66 -26.32 -12.84
C LEU A 492 3.72 -26.80 -11.70
N PRO A 493 2.71 -25.98 -11.35
CA PRO A 493 1.65 -26.36 -10.42
C PRO A 493 1.05 -27.72 -10.79
N GLN A 494 1.06 -28.65 -9.84
CA GLN A 494 0.39 -29.93 -10.01
C GLN A 494 -1.13 -29.69 -9.86
N PRO A 495 -1.97 -30.22 -10.78
CA PRO A 495 -3.41 -30.07 -10.65
C PRO A 495 -3.86 -30.70 -9.33
N SER A 496 -4.67 -29.95 -8.56
CA SER A 496 -5.23 -30.47 -7.32
C SER A 496 -6.00 -31.76 -7.61
N PRO A 497 -5.75 -32.86 -6.87
CA PRO A 497 -6.44 -34.11 -7.13
C PRO A 497 -7.96 -33.89 -6.98
N PRO A 498 -8.79 -34.42 -7.89
CA PRO A 498 -10.23 -34.30 -7.75
C PRO A 498 -10.63 -34.89 -6.40
N ALA A 499 -11.38 -34.11 -5.61
CA ALA A 499 -11.88 -34.56 -4.32
C ALA A 499 -12.60 -35.90 -4.49
N GLN A 500 -12.04 -36.96 -3.91
CA GLN A 500 -12.53 -38.32 -4.05
C GLN A 500 -13.91 -38.42 -3.41
N ASP A 501 -14.92 -38.80 -4.20
CA ASP A 501 -16.25 -39.06 -3.64
C ASP A 501 -16.18 -40.31 -2.75
N PRO A 502 -16.75 -40.29 -1.52
CA PRO A 502 -16.79 -41.47 -0.65
C PRO A 502 -17.66 -42.61 -1.20
N ASP A 503 -18.61 -42.27 -2.07
CA ASP A 503 -19.52 -43.18 -2.75
C ASP A 503 -19.17 -43.23 -4.24
N GLY A 504 -18.32 -44.17 -4.63
CA GLY A 504 -17.99 -44.40 -6.04
C GLY A 504 -19.18 -44.97 -6.82
N MET A 505 -19.54 -44.30 -7.91
CA MET A 505 -20.14 -44.97 -9.07
C MET A 505 -19.35 -44.60 -10.31
N ASP A 506 -18.77 -45.61 -10.96
CA ASP A 506 -18.13 -45.48 -12.27
C ASP A 506 -19.20 -45.12 -13.33
N GLU A 507 -19.35 -43.84 -13.65
CA GLU A 507 -19.98 -43.40 -14.89
C GLU A 507 -18.90 -43.03 -15.91
N ASP A 508 -18.91 -43.72 -17.06
CA ASP A 508 -17.99 -43.46 -18.18
C ASP A 508 -18.05 -41.98 -18.61
N PRO A 509 -16.90 -41.33 -18.89
CA PRO A 509 -16.89 -39.93 -19.29
C PRO A 509 -17.70 -39.71 -20.58
N PRO A 510 -18.66 -38.77 -20.61
CA PRO A 510 -19.53 -38.58 -21.77
C PRO A 510 -18.72 -38.12 -23.00
N GLN A 511 -18.94 -38.80 -24.12
CA GLN A 511 -18.24 -38.51 -25.37
C GLN A 511 -18.64 -37.13 -25.90
N ARG A 512 -17.63 -36.28 -26.16
CA ARG A 512 -17.79 -34.91 -26.67
C ARG A 512 -18.59 -34.89 -27.98
N THR A 513 -19.78 -34.31 -27.97
CA THR A 513 -20.59 -34.08 -29.17
C THR A 513 -20.42 -32.66 -29.70
N THR A 514 -19.94 -32.52 -30.93
CA THR A 514 -19.59 -31.25 -31.57
C THR A 514 -20.82 -30.54 -32.16
N GLY A 515 -21.72 -30.06 -31.30
CA GLY A 515 -22.95 -29.38 -31.75
C GLY A 515 -23.72 -28.64 -30.66
N GLY A 516 -23.04 -28.12 -29.64
CA GLY A 516 -23.66 -27.52 -28.45
C GLY A 516 -23.26 -26.07 -28.20
N ARG A 517 -24.01 -25.42 -27.29
CA ARG A 517 -23.68 -24.12 -26.68
C ARG A 517 -22.30 -24.21 -26.04
N GLU A 518 -21.40 -23.26 -26.30
CA GLU A 518 -20.09 -23.21 -25.62
C GLU A 518 -20.26 -23.22 -24.09
N HIS A 519 -19.54 -24.12 -23.43
CA HIS A 519 -19.56 -24.22 -21.97
C HIS A 519 -19.04 -22.91 -21.33
N PRO A 520 -19.54 -22.52 -20.15
CA PRO A 520 -19.02 -21.35 -19.45
C PRO A 520 -17.52 -21.45 -19.20
N ARG A 521 -16.78 -20.37 -19.47
CA ARG A 521 -15.34 -20.27 -19.14
C ARG A 521 -15.13 -19.11 -18.19
N VAL A 522 -14.35 -19.34 -17.13
CA VAL A 522 -13.96 -18.33 -16.15
C VAL A 522 -12.56 -17.84 -16.51
N LEU A 523 -12.45 -16.57 -16.87
CA LEU A 523 -11.21 -15.98 -17.35
C LEU A 523 -10.58 -15.12 -16.25
N VAL A 524 -9.52 -15.59 -15.60
CA VAL A 524 -8.81 -14.97 -14.46
C VAL A 524 -7.41 -14.43 -14.81
N LEU A 525 -6.82 -14.82 -15.95
CA LEU A 525 -5.52 -14.33 -16.42
C LEU A 525 -5.63 -12.92 -17.03
N GLY A 526 -5.93 -11.94 -16.17
CA GLY A 526 -6.29 -10.57 -16.52
C GLY A 526 -7.59 -10.16 -15.80
N PRO A 527 -8.39 -9.25 -16.39
CA PRO A 527 -9.69 -8.90 -15.83
C PRO A 527 -10.65 -10.08 -15.71
N VAL A 528 -11.20 -10.26 -14.50
CA VAL A 528 -12.05 -11.42 -14.18
C VAL A 528 -13.38 -11.32 -14.92
N THR A 529 -13.61 -12.26 -15.84
CA THR A 529 -14.82 -12.30 -16.66
C THR A 529 -15.29 -13.74 -16.84
N VAL A 530 -16.60 -13.96 -16.91
CA VAL A 530 -17.18 -15.27 -17.25
C VAL A 530 -17.90 -15.18 -18.60
N THR A 531 -17.50 -16.04 -19.54
CA THR A 531 -18.12 -16.19 -20.86
C THR A 531 -19.06 -17.41 -20.89
N GLY A 532 -19.80 -17.64 -21.97
CA GLY A 532 -20.78 -18.74 -22.09
C GLY A 532 -22.08 -18.59 -21.27
N LEU A 533 -22.16 -17.60 -20.37
CA LEU A 533 -23.32 -17.29 -19.52
C LEU A 533 -24.65 -17.09 -20.29
N ASP A 534 -25.77 -17.21 -19.58
CA ASP A 534 -27.10 -17.01 -20.16
C ASP A 534 -27.52 -15.55 -20.32
N THR A 535 -27.20 -15.01 -21.51
CA THR A 535 -27.41 -13.62 -21.94
C THR A 535 -28.85 -13.13 -21.80
N ALA A 536 -29.83 -14.04 -21.81
CA ALA A 536 -31.25 -13.71 -21.62
C ALA A 536 -31.60 -13.21 -20.21
N THR A 537 -30.74 -13.45 -19.20
CA THR A 537 -31.01 -13.10 -17.79
C THR A 537 -30.03 -12.08 -17.18
N THR A 538 -29.10 -11.52 -17.96
CA THR A 538 -27.89 -10.86 -17.44
C THR A 538 -27.93 -9.32 -17.40
N SER A 539 -29.06 -8.68 -17.05
CA SER A 539 -29.18 -7.21 -17.06
C SER A 539 -28.41 -6.47 -15.95
N ASP A 540 -28.01 -7.15 -14.88
CA ASP A 540 -27.18 -6.58 -13.80
C ASP A 540 -26.13 -7.61 -13.33
N ARG A 541 -24.89 -7.46 -13.80
CA ARG A 541 -23.74 -8.30 -13.42
C ARG A 541 -23.14 -7.83 -12.10
N SER A 542 -23.84 -8.07 -11.00
CA SER A 542 -23.32 -7.95 -9.64
C SER A 542 -21.94 -8.62 -9.49
N ARG A 543 -20.90 -7.79 -9.29
CA ARG A 543 -19.48 -8.21 -9.22
C ARG A 543 -19.24 -9.38 -8.26
N ARG A 544 -19.90 -9.38 -7.09
CA ARG A 544 -19.82 -10.46 -6.08
C ARG A 544 -20.24 -11.84 -6.60
N ASN A 545 -21.13 -11.92 -7.59
CA ASN A 545 -21.53 -13.20 -8.16
C ASN A 545 -20.53 -13.69 -9.23
N VAL A 546 -19.82 -12.77 -9.90
CA VAL A 546 -18.67 -13.12 -10.75
C VAL A 546 -17.52 -13.65 -9.89
N GLU A 547 -17.25 -12.96 -8.77
CA GLU A 547 -16.26 -13.38 -7.77
C GLU A 547 -16.61 -14.75 -7.15
N LEU A 548 -17.87 -14.99 -6.79
CA LEU A 548 -18.33 -16.30 -6.32
C LEU A 548 -18.16 -17.41 -7.37
N ILE A 549 -18.42 -17.14 -8.66
CA ILE A 549 -18.20 -18.13 -9.73
C ILE A 549 -16.70 -18.42 -9.89
N ALA A 550 -15.85 -17.39 -9.85
CA ALA A 550 -14.40 -17.56 -9.94
C ALA A 550 -13.83 -18.32 -8.73
N PHE A 551 -14.33 -18.04 -7.53
CA PHE A 551 -13.99 -18.79 -6.32
C PHE A 551 -14.36 -20.26 -6.44
N LEU A 552 -15.59 -20.59 -6.85
CA LEU A 552 -16.02 -21.98 -7.00
C LEU A 552 -15.33 -22.75 -8.14
N ALA A 553 -14.76 -22.04 -9.13
CA ALA A 553 -13.94 -22.64 -10.18
C ALA A 553 -12.53 -22.96 -9.69
N LEU A 554 -11.91 -22.03 -8.94
CA LEU A 554 -10.53 -22.17 -8.47
C LEU A 554 -10.41 -22.88 -7.10
N GLN A 555 -11.52 -23.09 -6.39
CA GLN A 555 -11.63 -23.85 -5.14
C GLN A 555 -12.78 -24.87 -5.25
N PRO A 556 -12.61 -25.95 -6.05
CA PRO A 556 -13.64 -26.95 -6.25
C PRO A 556 -13.96 -27.69 -4.95
N GLY A 557 -15.23 -27.63 -4.52
CA GLY A 557 -15.66 -28.23 -3.26
C GLY A 557 -15.65 -27.27 -2.07
N ALA A 558 -15.57 -25.95 -2.29
CA ALA A 558 -15.64 -24.96 -1.21
C ALA A 558 -16.85 -25.15 -0.28
N SER A 559 -16.63 -25.03 1.02
CA SER A 559 -17.66 -25.25 2.04
C SER A 559 -18.65 -24.08 2.16
N ALA A 560 -19.78 -24.33 2.82
CA ALA A 560 -20.74 -23.27 3.17
C ALA A 560 -20.13 -22.14 4.02
N GLU A 561 -19.18 -22.46 4.88
CA GLU A 561 -18.45 -21.50 5.72
C GLU A 561 -17.48 -20.65 4.89
N GLN A 562 -16.72 -21.26 3.98
CA GLN A 562 -15.82 -20.54 3.07
C GLN A 562 -16.58 -19.59 2.14
N VAL A 563 -17.78 -19.97 1.68
CA VAL A 563 -18.65 -19.09 0.89
C VAL A 563 -19.27 -17.96 1.74
N ASP A 564 -19.58 -18.21 3.02
CA ASP A 564 -20.03 -17.16 3.95
C ASP A 564 -18.90 -16.15 4.25
N GLU A 565 -17.66 -16.62 4.41
CA GLU A 565 -16.48 -15.77 4.60
C GLU A 565 -16.22 -14.87 3.39
N LEU A 566 -16.21 -15.46 2.18
CA LEU A 566 -16.08 -14.76 0.90
C LEU A 566 -17.10 -13.62 0.77
N LEU A 567 -18.39 -13.94 0.92
CA LEU A 567 -19.46 -12.96 0.73
C LEU A 567 -19.48 -11.92 1.87
N GLY A 568 -18.99 -12.29 3.05
CA GLY A 568 -19.06 -11.52 4.29
C GLY A 568 -17.95 -10.50 4.48
N HIS A 569 -16.79 -10.68 3.84
CA HIS A 569 -15.59 -9.86 4.07
C HIS A 569 -15.28 -9.69 5.58
N GLY A 570 -15.27 -10.81 6.32
CA GLY A 570 -15.07 -10.83 7.78
C GLY A 570 -16.29 -10.50 8.63
N LYS A 571 -17.47 -10.25 8.04
CA LYS A 571 -18.76 -10.13 8.76
C LYS A 571 -19.60 -11.39 8.56
N ARG A 572 -20.25 -11.84 9.64
CA ARG A 572 -21.17 -12.99 9.57
C ARG A 572 -22.36 -12.68 8.66
N ILE A 573 -22.59 -13.51 7.65
CA ILE A 573 -23.76 -13.43 6.77
C ILE A 573 -24.83 -14.43 7.22
N GLU A 574 -26.10 -14.05 7.02
CA GLU A 574 -27.23 -14.96 7.24
C GLU A 574 -27.44 -15.89 6.02
N PRO A 575 -27.77 -17.19 6.24
CA PRO A 575 -27.96 -18.16 5.17
C PRO A 575 -28.91 -17.76 4.01
N PRO A 576 -29.99 -16.98 4.20
CA PRO A 576 -30.83 -16.51 3.09
C PRO A 576 -30.06 -15.69 2.06
N ASN A 577 -29.06 -14.90 2.48
CA ASN A 577 -28.27 -14.08 1.57
C ASN A 577 -27.26 -14.91 0.76
N ARG A 578 -26.58 -15.89 1.38
CA ARG A 578 -25.78 -16.90 0.67
C ARG A 578 -26.62 -17.61 -0.39
N ASN A 579 -27.81 -18.08 -0.01
CA ASN A 579 -28.72 -18.79 -0.91
C ASN A 579 -29.17 -17.90 -2.10
N ALA A 580 -29.37 -16.59 -1.89
CA ALA A 580 -29.69 -15.65 -2.96
C ALA A 580 -28.52 -15.49 -3.97
N HIS A 581 -27.28 -15.43 -3.49
CA HIS A 581 -26.08 -15.42 -4.34
C HIS A 581 -25.92 -16.74 -5.13
N ILE A 582 -25.98 -17.90 -4.45
CA ILE A 582 -25.90 -19.23 -5.08
C ILE A 582 -27.01 -19.45 -6.12
N SER A 583 -28.24 -19.02 -5.83
CA SER A 583 -29.36 -19.11 -6.78
C SER A 583 -29.14 -18.24 -8.02
N ARG A 584 -28.62 -17.02 -7.85
CA ARG A 584 -28.30 -16.11 -8.96
C ARG A 584 -27.15 -16.64 -9.83
N ALA A 585 -26.07 -17.13 -9.21
CA ALA A 585 -24.95 -17.76 -9.92
C ALA A 585 -25.41 -18.98 -10.75
N ARG A 586 -26.27 -19.84 -10.19
CA ARG A 586 -26.86 -20.99 -10.91
C ARG A 586 -27.69 -20.54 -12.12
N THR A 587 -28.49 -19.49 -11.99
CA THR A 587 -29.30 -18.94 -13.09
C THR A 587 -28.42 -18.36 -14.21
N TRP A 588 -27.33 -17.68 -13.87
CA TRP A 588 -26.41 -17.10 -14.88
C TRP A 588 -25.60 -18.15 -15.63
N LEU A 589 -25.09 -19.17 -14.94
CA LEU A 589 -24.36 -20.27 -15.57
C LEU A 589 -25.31 -21.12 -16.42
N GLY A 590 -26.54 -21.34 -15.95
CA GLY A 590 -27.57 -22.10 -16.66
C GLY A 590 -27.32 -23.61 -16.64
N THR A 591 -27.65 -24.27 -17.75
CA THR A 591 -27.52 -25.72 -17.94
C THR A 591 -26.74 -26.06 -19.19
N SER A 592 -26.05 -27.20 -19.18
CA SER A 592 -25.47 -27.86 -20.36
C SER A 592 -26.57 -28.17 -21.40
N THR A 593 -26.15 -28.52 -22.62
CA THR A 593 -27.02 -29.02 -23.70
C THR A 593 -27.88 -30.21 -23.26
N ASP A 594 -27.34 -31.05 -22.37
CA ASP A 594 -28.00 -32.23 -21.83
C ASP A 594 -28.94 -31.92 -20.65
N GLY A 595 -29.14 -30.64 -20.32
CA GLY A 595 -30.06 -30.17 -19.28
C GLY A 595 -29.49 -30.17 -17.85
N HIS A 596 -28.26 -30.64 -17.64
CA HIS A 596 -27.59 -30.65 -16.34
C HIS A 596 -27.15 -29.23 -15.92
N PRO A 597 -27.38 -28.78 -14.68
CA PRO A 597 -27.02 -27.43 -14.23
C PRO A 597 -25.52 -27.31 -13.93
N TYR A 598 -24.86 -26.30 -14.49
CA TYR A 598 -23.42 -26.07 -14.30
C TYR A 598 -23.00 -25.74 -12.86
N LEU A 599 -23.92 -25.26 -12.01
CA LEU A 599 -23.71 -25.17 -10.57
C LEU A 599 -24.55 -26.24 -9.88
N LEU A 600 -23.88 -27.30 -9.42
CA LEU A 600 -24.52 -28.53 -8.97
C LEU A 600 -25.44 -28.31 -7.75
N LYS A 601 -26.40 -29.23 -7.57
CA LYS A 601 -27.27 -29.29 -6.40
C LYS A 601 -26.81 -30.42 -5.50
N VAL A 602 -25.91 -30.13 -4.56
CA VAL A 602 -25.47 -31.13 -3.59
C VAL A 602 -26.58 -31.38 -2.57
N ALA A 603 -27.04 -32.63 -2.48
CA ALA A 603 -28.28 -33.00 -1.78
C ALA A 603 -28.14 -33.06 -0.24
N ASN A 604 -26.91 -33.32 0.24
CA ASN A 604 -26.53 -33.20 1.64
C ASN A 604 -25.48 -32.08 1.73
N HIS A 605 -25.68 -31.11 2.63
CA HIS A 605 -24.70 -30.04 2.88
C HIS A 605 -23.34 -30.68 3.27
N ASP A 606 -22.18 -30.22 2.80
CA ASP A 606 -21.68 -28.85 3.04
C ASP A 606 -20.88 -28.18 1.90
N HIS A 607 -20.74 -28.81 0.73
CA HIS A 607 -19.81 -28.36 -0.32
C HIS A 607 -20.49 -27.84 -1.61
N TYR A 608 -19.88 -26.84 -2.26
CA TYR A 608 -20.31 -26.30 -3.55
C TYR A 608 -19.31 -26.70 -4.65
N ARG A 609 -19.82 -27.19 -5.79
CA ARG A 609 -19.02 -27.62 -6.96
C ARG A 609 -19.65 -27.10 -8.25
N LEU A 610 -18.81 -26.67 -9.18
CA LEU A 610 -19.17 -26.50 -10.58
C LEU A 610 -19.10 -27.84 -11.32
N ASP A 611 -19.81 -27.95 -12.43
CA ASP A 611 -19.71 -29.06 -13.37
C ASP A 611 -18.32 -29.06 -14.04
N PRO A 612 -17.66 -30.23 -14.24
CA PRO A 612 -16.31 -30.30 -14.81
C PRO A 612 -16.12 -29.72 -16.21
N ALA A 613 -17.20 -29.41 -16.95
CA ALA A 613 -17.13 -28.72 -18.24
C ALA A 613 -16.98 -27.19 -18.11
N VAL A 614 -17.08 -26.62 -16.90
CA VAL A 614 -16.76 -25.21 -16.63
C VAL A 614 -15.27 -25.07 -16.36
N HIS A 615 -14.54 -24.52 -17.33
CA HIS A 615 -13.08 -24.42 -17.28
C HIS A 615 -12.58 -23.02 -16.96
N THR A 616 -11.36 -22.94 -16.42
CA THR A 616 -10.62 -21.68 -16.25
C THR A 616 -9.61 -21.46 -17.39
N ASP A 617 -9.29 -20.20 -17.72
CA ASP A 617 -8.14 -19.88 -18.60
C ASP A 617 -6.81 -20.27 -17.97
N TRP A 618 -6.75 -20.41 -16.65
CA TRP A 618 -5.62 -20.93 -15.89
C TRP A 618 -5.39 -22.43 -16.05
N GLU A 619 -6.45 -23.26 -15.97
CA GLU A 619 -6.37 -24.69 -16.31
C GLU A 619 -5.84 -24.88 -17.73
N GLU A 620 -6.42 -24.17 -18.70
CA GLU A 620 -6.04 -24.26 -20.11
C GLU A 620 -4.58 -23.81 -20.34
N PHE A 621 -4.13 -22.78 -19.61
CA PHE A 621 -2.74 -22.32 -19.60
C PHE A 621 -1.78 -23.39 -19.08
N LEU A 622 -2.09 -24.04 -17.94
CA LEU A 622 -1.26 -25.12 -17.38
C LEU A 622 -1.21 -26.33 -18.32
N ASP A 623 -2.33 -26.67 -18.93
CA ASP A 623 -2.48 -27.77 -19.89
C ASP A 623 -1.61 -27.56 -21.14
N LEU A 624 -1.62 -26.34 -21.69
CA LEU A 624 -0.80 -25.95 -22.84
C LEU A 624 0.69 -25.88 -22.47
N SER A 625 1.01 -25.29 -21.32
CA SER A 625 2.40 -25.14 -20.83
C SER A 625 3.04 -26.51 -20.59
N THR A 626 2.33 -27.43 -19.91
CA THR A 626 2.79 -28.80 -19.68
C THR A 626 3.07 -29.55 -20.98
N ARG A 627 2.16 -29.44 -21.97
CA ARG A 627 2.34 -30.06 -23.29
C ARG A 627 3.48 -29.45 -24.09
N GLY A 628 3.67 -28.14 -24.02
CA GLY A 628 4.75 -27.42 -24.70
C GLY A 628 6.11 -27.79 -24.12
N LEU A 629 6.32 -27.55 -22.83
CA LEU A 629 7.59 -27.83 -22.15
C LEU A 629 7.99 -29.31 -22.26
N GLY A 630 7.02 -30.23 -22.15
CA GLY A 630 7.23 -31.67 -22.31
C GLY A 630 7.64 -32.12 -23.72
N ARG A 631 7.61 -31.24 -24.73
CA ARG A 631 8.15 -31.46 -26.08
C ARG A 631 9.49 -30.76 -26.32
N GLY A 632 10.05 -30.06 -25.33
CA GLY A 632 11.27 -29.30 -25.52
C GLY A 632 11.10 -28.19 -26.58
N PRO A 633 12.12 -27.92 -27.42
CA PRO A 633 12.06 -26.89 -28.46
C PRO A 633 10.89 -27.03 -29.46
N ASP A 634 10.45 -28.26 -29.76
CA ASP A 634 9.29 -28.50 -30.64
C ASP A 634 7.94 -28.05 -30.03
N GLY A 635 7.92 -27.71 -28.74
CA GLY A 635 6.75 -27.28 -27.98
C GLY A 635 6.29 -25.84 -28.19
N ALA A 636 7.06 -25.00 -28.88
CA ALA A 636 6.84 -23.56 -28.98
C ALA A 636 5.40 -23.14 -29.38
N THR A 637 4.72 -23.94 -30.20
CA THR A 637 3.33 -23.68 -30.61
C THR A 637 2.33 -23.77 -29.46
N ASP A 638 2.47 -24.74 -28.56
CA ASP A 638 1.62 -24.85 -27.37
C ASP A 638 1.95 -23.73 -26.36
N LEU A 639 3.23 -23.36 -26.20
CA LEU A 639 3.66 -22.26 -25.33
C LEU A 639 3.13 -20.89 -25.81
N ARG A 640 3.17 -20.61 -27.12
CA ARG A 640 2.55 -19.41 -27.69
C ARG A 640 1.04 -19.36 -27.43
N ALA A 641 0.37 -20.51 -27.55
CA ALA A 641 -1.06 -20.61 -27.26
C ALA A 641 -1.36 -20.40 -25.77
N ALA A 642 -0.49 -20.86 -24.86
CA ALA A 642 -0.60 -20.58 -23.43
C ALA A 642 -0.49 -19.07 -23.15
N LEU A 643 0.58 -18.40 -23.61
CA LEU A 643 0.77 -16.96 -23.40
C LEU A 643 -0.35 -16.11 -24.05
N ALA A 644 -0.99 -16.58 -25.13
CA ALA A 644 -2.12 -15.89 -25.75
C ALA A 644 -3.39 -15.83 -24.87
N LEU A 645 -3.48 -16.64 -23.80
CA LEU A 645 -4.55 -16.56 -22.80
C LEU A 645 -4.34 -15.40 -21.80
N VAL A 646 -3.09 -14.92 -21.66
CA VAL A 646 -2.71 -13.89 -20.69
C VAL A 646 -3.12 -12.50 -21.21
N ARG A 647 -4.14 -11.91 -20.58
CA ARG A 647 -4.72 -10.60 -20.94
C ARG A 647 -4.18 -9.46 -20.07
N GLY A 648 -3.21 -9.74 -19.21
CA GLY A 648 -2.62 -8.85 -18.20
C GLY A 648 -2.35 -9.61 -16.90
N ARG A 649 -1.91 -8.91 -15.85
CA ARG A 649 -1.71 -9.50 -14.51
C ARG A 649 -3.00 -10.19 -14.03
N PRO A 650 -2.94 -11.41 -13.46
CA PRO A 650 -4.12 -12.10 -12.95
C PRO A 650 -4.97 -11.24 -12.01
N PHE A 651 -6.30 -11.41 -12.07
CA PHE A 651 -7.30 -10.67 -11.28
C PHE A 651 -7.29 -9.12 -11.42
N THR A 652 -6.61 -8.55 -12.42
CA THR A 652 -6.53 -7.08 -12.64
C THR A 652 -7.91 -6.41 -12.79
N GLY A 653 -8.04 -5.16 -12.32
CA GLY A 653 -9.27 -4.38 -12.47
C GLY A 653 -10.39 -4.74 -11.48
N ALA A 654 -10.06 -5.56 -10.47
CA ALA A 654 -10.90 -5.77 -9.30
C ALA A 654 -11.05 -4.48 -8.45
N ALA A 655 -12.14 -4.39 -7.69
CA ALA A 655 -12.30 -3.34 -6.68
C ALA A 655 -11.48 -3.67 -5.42
N ARG A 656 -11.09 -2.66 -4.64
CA ARG A 656 -10.39 -2.84 -3.36
C ARG A 656 -11.16 -3.80 -2.45
N GLY A 657 -10.51 -4.86 -1.98
CA GLY A 657 -11.10 -5.90 -1.13
C GLY A 657 -11.86 -7.03 -1.85
N ALA A 658 -11.83 -7.07 -3.19
CA ALA A 658 -12.30 -8.22 -3.98
C ALA A 658 -11.12 -9.15 -4.32
N TYR A 659 -11.38 -10.45 -4.38
CA TYR A 659 -10.42 -11.53 -4.67
C TYR A 659 -9.26 -11.66 -3.66
N GLU A 660 -9.40 -11.15 -2.43
CA GLU A 660 -8.37 -11.30 -1.37
C GLU A 660 -8.01 -12.78 -1.06
N TRP A 661 -8.95 -13.69 -1.29
CA TRP A 661 -8.74 -15.14 -1.17
C TRP A 661 -7.81 -15.72 -2.23
N ALA A 662 -7.58 -15.01 -3.34
CA ALA A 662 -6.79 -15.47 -4.48
C ALA A 662 -5.34 -14.95 -4.44
N ASP A 663 -4.90 -14.30 -3.36
CA ASP A 663 -3.60 -13.62 -3.27
C ASP A 663 -2.41 -14.58 -3.47
N VAL A 664 -2.40 -15.72 -2.78
CA VAL A 664 -1.38 -16.78 -2.95
C VAL A 664 -1.38 -17.32 -4.38
N LEU A 665 -2.57 -17.66 -4.90
CA LEU A 665 -2.76 -18.15 -6.27
C LEU A 665 -2.36 -17.11 -7.33
N THR A 666 -2.51 -15.82 -7.05
CA THR A 666 -2.09 -14.73 -7.95
C THR A 666 -0.58 -14.71 -8.11
N HIS A 667 0.18 -14.90 -7.03
CA HIS A 667 1.64 -15.01 -7.11
C HIS A 667 2.07 -16.29 -7.85
N GLU A 668 1.42 -17.43 -7.58
CA GLU A 668 1.67 -18.68 -8.31
C GLU A 668 1.41 -18.57 -9.82
N MET A 669 0.33 -17.89 -10.21
CA MET A 669 0.03 -17.58 -11.61
C MET A 669 1.09 -16.65 -12.23
N ILE A 670 1.50 -15.59 -11.52
CA ILE A 670 2.55 -14.67 -11.98
C ILE A 670 3.86 -15.42 -12.22
N ASP A 671 4.34 -16.17 -11.23
CA ASP A 671 5.60 -16.93 -11.29
C ASP A 671 5.58 -17.98 -12.42
N THR A 672 4.45 -18.66 -12.64
CA THR A 672 4.35 -19.66 -13.70
C THR A 672 4.26 -19.02 -15.10
N ILE A 673 3.61 -17.86 -15.23
CA ILE A 673 3.56 -17.11 -16.50
C ILE A 673 4.94 -16.58 -16.88
N THR A 674 5.71 -16.04 -15.92
CA THR A 674 7.07 -15.56 -16.20
C THR A 674 8.02 -16.70 -16.57
N ASP A 675 7.91 -17.87 -15.91
CA ASP A 675 8.69 -19.07 -16.28
C ASP A 675 8.40 -19.53 -17.71
N VAL A 676 7.12 -19.61 -18.10
CA VAL A 676 6.70 -20.03 -19.44
C VAL A 676 7.08 -18.99 -20.50
N ALA A 677 7.06 -17.70 -20.16
CA ALA A 677 7.56 -16.64 -21.02
C ALA A 677 9.07 -16.74 -21.25
N HIS A 678 9.87 -16.99 -20.21
CA HIS A 678 11.31 -17.22 -20.30
C HIS A 678 11.63 -18.47 -21.13
N ALA A 679 10.98 -19.59 -20.82
CA ALA A 679 11.11 -20.86 -21.54
C ALA A 679 10.84 -20.71 -23.04
N LEU A 680 9.77 -19.99 -23.42
CA LEU A 680 9.49 -19.71 -24.83
C LEU A 680 10.52 -18.74 -25.44
N ALA A 681 10.95 -17.71 -24.71
CA ALA A 681 11.94 -16.76 -25.21
C ALA A 681 13.27 -17.45 -25.56
N LEU A 682 13.75 -18.37 -24.72
CA LEU A 682 14.93 -19.20 -25.00
C LEU A 682 14.79 -20.03 -26.30
N VAL A 683 13.67 -20.72 -26.46
CA VAL A 683 13.39 -21.55 -27.65
C VAL A 683 13.34 -20.70 -28.92
N GLU A 684 12.69 -19.53 -28.86
CA GLU A 684 12.60 -18.64 -30.03
C GLU A 684 13.94 -17.93 -30.32
N ILE A 685 14.78 -17.64 -29.32
CA ILE A 685 16.14 -17.12 -29.51
C ILE A 685 17.02 -18.16 -30.23
N ASP A 686 16.99 -19.42 -29.80
CA ASP A 686 17.74 -20.52 -30.45
C ASP A 686 17.26 -20.76 -31.89
N ALA A 687 15.93 -20.75 -32.10
CA ALA A 687 15.30 -20.80 -33.42
C ALA A 687 15.51 -19.52 -34.27
N ARG A 688 16.09 -18.46 -33.70
CA ARG A 688 16.31 -17.13 -34.28
C ARG A 688 15.03 -16.35 -34.65
N ASP A 689 13.89 -16.69 -34.06
CA ASP A 689 12.69 -15.82 -34.06
C ASP A 689 12.76 -14.80 -32.90
N PHE A 690 13.64 -13.81 -33.06
CA PHE A 690 13.81 -12.73 -32.09
C PHE A 690 12.53 -11.90 -31.87
N ARG A 691 11.58 -11.95 -32.83
CA ARG A 691 10.27 -11.30 -32.69
C ARG A 691 9.34 -12.13 -31.80
N GLY A 692 9.34 -13.45 -31.96
CA GLY A 692 8.67 -14.39 -31.07
C GLY A 692 9.18 -14.24 -29.63
N ALA A 693 10.50 -14.22 -29.44
CA ALA A 693 11.13 -14.00 -28.14
C ALA A 693 10.72 -12.67 -27.49
N ARG A 694 10.83 -11.54 -28.21
CA ARG A 694 10.38 -10.22 -27.72
C ARG A 694 8.88 -10.16 -27.41
N HIS A 695 8.05 -10.96 -28.10
CA HIS A 695 6.62 -11.05 -27.77
C HIS A 695 6.38 -11.83 -26.48
N ALA A 696 7.07 -12.97 -26.29
CA ALA A 696 6.97 -13.79 -25.09
C ALA A 696 7.38 -12.98 -23.83
N THR A 697 8.54 -12.33 -23.88
CA THR A 697 9.02 -11.49 -22.76
C THR A 697 8.11 -10.29 -22.51
N ALA A 698 7.54 -9.66 -23.54
CA ALA A 698 6.58 -8.58 -23.38
C ALA A 698 5.28 -9.00 -22.67
N VAL A 699 4.81 -10.25 -22.87
CA VAL A 699 3.65 -10.80 -22.13
C VAL A 699 4.01 -11.01 -20.66
N GLY A 700 5.16 -11.63 -20.37
CA GLY A 700 5.63 -11.80 -18.99
C GLY A 700 5.86 -10.46 -18.27
N LEU A 701 6.48 -9.48 -18.93
CA LEU A 701 6.72 -8.12 -18.41
C LEU A 701 5.47 -7.22 -18.29
N ALA A 702 4.31 -7.71 -18.75
CA ALA A 702 2.99 -7.12 -18.49
C ALA A 702 2.31 -7.73 -17.24
N VAL A 703 2.78 -8.88 -16.77
CA VAL A 703 2.32 -9.58 -15.56
C VAL A 703 3.23 -9.28 -14.38
N ASP A 704 4.55 -9.37 -14.58
CA ASP A 704 5.61 -8.97 -13.65
C ASP A 704 6.48 -7.85 -14.27
N PRO A 705 6.20 -6.57 -13.97
CA PRO A 705 6.91 -5.45 -14.58
C PRO A 705 8.42 -5.37 -14.31
N CYS A 706 8.94 -6.01 -13.27
CA CYS A 706 10.32 -5.85 -12.80
C CYS A 706 11.18 -7.11 -12.97
N ASN A 707 10.70 -8.08 -13.75
CA ASN A 707 11.39 -9.34 -13.96
C ASN A 707 12.69 -9.16 -14.77
N GLU A 708 13.85 -9.12 -14.12
CA GLU A 708 15.12 -8.86 -14.80
C GLU A 708 15.48 -9.99 -15.78
N GLN A 709 15.15 -11.24 -15.48
CA GLN A 709 15.37 -12.38 -16.39
C GLN A 709 14.68 -12.16 -17.75
N LEU A 710 13.41 -11.74 -17.76
CA LEU A 710 12.70 -11.42 -18.99
C LEU A 710 13.23 -10.15 -19.70
N PHE A 711 13.80 -9.20 -18.96
CA PHE A 711 14.53 -8.07 -19.57
C PHE A 711 15.84 -8.53 -20.22
N ARG A 712 16.63 -9.41 -19.57
CA ARG A 712 17.85 -10.01 -20.13
C ARG A 712 17.55 -10.78 -21.42
N ASP A 713 16.47 -11.57 -21.45
CA ASP A 713 16.00 -12.26 -22.65
C ASP A 713 15.62 -11.27 -23.77
N ALA A 714 14.85 -10.22 -23.44
CA ALA A 714 14.40 -9.21 -24.41
C ALA A 714 15.57 -8.42 -25.01
N ILE A 715 16.54 -8.03 -24.18
CA ILE A 715 17.79 -7.36 -24.57
C ILE A 715 18.62 -8.29 -25.46
N THR A 716 18.77 -9.55 -25.07
CA THR A 716 19.51 -10.57 -25.85
C THR A 716 18.87 -10.80 -27.23
N ALA A 717 17.54 -10.88 -27.30
CA ALA A 717 16.80 -11.00 -28.56
C ALA A 717 16.95 -9.75 -29.43
N ALA A 718 16.90 -8.55 -28.86
CA ALA A 718 17.10 -7.29 -29.58
C ALA A 718 18.54 -7.16 -30.13
N HIS A 719 19.55 -7.48 -29.32
CA HIS A 719 20.96 -7.49 -29.73
C HIS A 719 21.21 -8.49 -30.85
N ASN A 720 20.71 -9.73 -30.73
CA ASN A 720 20.86 -10.76 -31.76
C ASN A 720 20.11 -10.42 -33.07
N ALA A 721 19.11 -9.54 -33.01
CA ALA A 721 18.44 -8.97 -34.19
C ALA A 721 19.18 -7.77 -34.81
N GLY A 722 20.19 -7.21 -34.12
CA GLY A 722 20.89 -5.98 -34.52
C GLY A 722 20.11 -4.69 -34.22
N ASP A 723 19.12 -4.74 -33.31
CA ASP A 723 18.21 -3.64 -32.97
C ASP A 723 18.75 -2.86 -31.76
N HIS A 724 19.80 -2.05 -32.00
CA HIS A 724 20.51 -1.30 -30.94
C HIS A 724 19.63 -0.28 -30.22
N ASP A 725 18.78 0.45 -30.96
CA ASP A 725 17.83 1.43 -30.41
C ASP A 725 16.88 0.76 -29.40
N GLU A 726 16.42 -0.47 -29.68
CA GLU A 726 15.60 -1.25 -28.77
C GLU A 726 16.38 -1.74 -27.53
N VAL A 727 17.67 -2.09 -27.68
CA VAL A 727 18.51 -2.47 -26.54
C VAL A 727 18.61 -1.31 -25.53
N GLU A 728 18.94 -0.10 -25.99
CA GLU A 728 18.98 1.10 -25.15
C GLU A 728 17.61 1.36 -24.50
N ARG A 729 16.53 1.33 -25.30
CA ARG A 729 15.15 1.53 -24.82
C ARG A 729 14.69 0.47 -23.80
N LEU A 730 15.25 -0.74 -23.81
CA LEU A 730 14.97 -1.78 -22.82
C LEU A 730 15.77 -1.59 -21.53
N ILE A 731 17.02 -1.14 -21.63
CA ILE A 731 17.88 -0.81 -20.48
C ILE A 731 17.29 0.38 -19.69
N ASP A 732 16.98 1.48 -20.38
CA ASP A 732 16.36 2.66 -19.76
C ASP A 732 15.04 2.31 -19.06
N LYS A 733 14.22 1.47 -19.72
CA LYS A 733 12.94 1.00 -19.16
C LYS A 733 13.12 0.09 -17.93
N LEU A 734 14.18 -0.72 -17.89
CA LEU A 734 14.50 -1.55 -16.74
C LEU A 734 14.93 -0.67 -15.55
N GLN A 735 15.90 0.22 -15.76
CA GLN A 735 16.43 1.12 -14.74
C GLN A 735 15.32 2.01 -14.16
N ALA A 736 14.52 2.66 -15.01
CA ALA A 736 13.41 3.50 -14.57
C ALA A 736 12.32 2.72 -13.80
N ARG A 737 12.13 1.43 -14.07
CA ARG A 737 11.16 0.59 -13.33
C ARG A 737 11.68 0.13 -11.98
N ILE A 738 12.96 -0.20 -11.87
CA ILE A 738 13.57 -0.56 -10.58
C ILE A 738 13.59 0.67 -9.67
N GLU A 739 14.09 1.81 -10.15
CA GLU A 739 14.16 3.04 -9.37
C GLU A 739 12.77 3.51 -8.89
N ALA A 740 11.72 3.39 -9.72
CA ALA A 740 10.36 3.78 -9.34
C ALA A 740 9.70 2.86 -8.27
N ILE A 741 10.25 1.68 -7.98
CA ILE A 741 9.61 0.63 -7.16
C ILE A 741 10.47 0.22 -5.95
N ASP A 742 11.79 0.37 -6.05
CA ASP A 742 12.76 0.17 -4.98
C ASP A 742 13.95 1.14 -5.20
N PRO A 743 13.78 2.44 -4.87
CA PRO A 743 14.78 3.49 -5.12
C PRO A 743 16.16 3.14 -4.54
N GLY A 744 17.21 3.29 -5.34
CA GLY A 744 18.58 2.96 -4.93
C GLY A 744 18.88 1.46 -4.80
N CYS A 745 18.06 0.59 -5.40
CA CYS A 745 18.36 -0.84 -5.48
C CYS A 745 19.19 -1.18 -6.73
N ASP A 746 20.31 -1.87 -6.54
CA ASP A 746 21.19 -2.32 -7.62
C ASP A 746 20.51 -3.37 -8.54
N LEU A 747 20.96 -3.43 -9.79
CA LEU A 747 20.64 -4.49 -10.77
C LEU A 747 21.22 -5.84 -10.33
N GLU A 748 20.65 -6.95 -10.80
CA GLU A 748 21.22 -8.28 -10.58
C GLU A 748 22.61 -8.45 -11.22
N ASP A 749 23.51 -9.22 -10.59
CA ASP A 749 24.83 -9.57 -11.12
C ASP A 749 24.74 -10.08 -12.58
N ASP A 750 23.80 -11.00 -12.85
CA ASP A 750 23.53 -11.57 -14.18
C ASP A 750 23.11 -10.49 -15.20
N THR A 751 22.45 -9.41 -14.75
CA THR A 751 22.10 -8.26 -15.60
C THR A 751 23.32 -7.39 -15.86
N VAL A 752 24.09 -7.06 -14.82
CA VAL A 752 25.32 -6.25 -14.95
C VAL A 752 26.32 -6.92 -15.89
N GLU A 753 26.56 -8.24 -15.74
CA GLU A 753 27.43 -9.02 -16.62
C GLU A 753 26.96 -8.98 -18.08
N LEU A 754 25.65 -9.08 -18.35
CA LEU A 754 25.09 -8.96 -19.70
C LEU A 754 25.36 -7.56 -20.29
N LEU A 755 25.08 -6.49 -19.53
CA LEU A 755 25.28 -5.12 -20.00
C LEU A 755 26.76 -4.83 -20.30
N GLU A 756 27.68 -5.29 -19.44
CA GLU A 756 29.11 -5.19 -19.71
C GLU A 756 29.57 -6.02 -20.92
N ALA A 757 28.95 -7.18 -21.18
CA ALA A 757 29.27 -8.00 -22.35
C ALA A 757 28.81 -7.32 -23.65
N LEU A 758 27.63 -6.69 -23.64
CA LEU A 758 27.10 -5.92 -24.76
C LEU A 758 27.96 -4.69 -25.09
N GLN A 759 28.51 -4.01 -24.08
CA GLN A 759 29.46 -2.90 -24.27
C GLN A 759 30.81 -3.33 -24.86
N ARG A 760 31.15 -4.62 -24.81
CA ARG A 760 32.42 -5.19 -25.31
C ARG A 760 32.33 -5.69 -26.76
N THR A 761 31.15 -5.64 -27.39
CA THR A 761 30.84 -6.29 -28.68
C THR A 761 30.54 -5.27 -29.78
#